data_AF-D1A999-F1
#
_entry.id   AF-D1A999-F1
#
_cell.length_a   1.000
_cell.length_b   1.000
_cell.length_c   1.000
_cell.angle_alpha   90.00
_cell.angle_beta   90.00
_cell.angle_gamma   90.00
#
_symmetry.space_group_name_H-M   'P 1'
#
loop_
_entity.id
_entity.type
_entity.pdbx_description
1 polymer ?
#
loop_
_entity_poly.entity_id
_entity_poly.type
_entity_poly.pdbx_seq_one_letter_code
_entity_poly.pdbx_strand_id
1 'polypeptide(L)'
;MRPDVSVIVIAYNDAARLPRAVGSVLAQSLGPVETIIVDDGSTDGTGEVAEQLAAAHPGRVRALHLPRNSGGCGRPRNTGLAQARGAHVMFLDSDDVLDRHACLNLVAAAEETGADLVSGRCVRTRPDRPGDRGHAWYPWLYARRAVYESITQNPDLLYDTLSTNKCYRRDFLTACGLSFAEDVHYEDLLFSTQAYLAARRIALIPHRVYTWHWQQPRPDGGSISSRRAELRNFADRLEVHRRIDAVLRARGAADLKLHKDAKFVNHDLLLYLRELRGRDADYQRRFLELAAAYMAELDERVWQKANPMPAIAAFLLGRGDLEGALAAAEYGRGRVPELLTELTERHGRVYWGRLEGHPAHPVLDVTDLGIHTAPPSRVRPVCTLTRLRRCGPLVLMAGRVHNPLERIPPDAEVQLTVEFADRRRKGRVLSVPAEVTRRKGWLQWRACFLPSRVLRPWGFIDPVWDLWLRLSVNGERTALRPRPADETVLETELPARPRLTRLAGDRLVPLRTRQDRVAFRLTGRRLRHRLARRAVRWAAATRAGRRLWRRIRAAEQDVRRRLGSQKTKQAVYNRLLVRLPIRKGTAVFESRMGACYAGNPRYIYEELRRSGRPIRVVWSYAGSPRGFPRDARLVRRGSWAYHLALARAEFWVDDHGFPGGLRKRRGTTYLQTWHGSAFKRMGLDHPELKRAGRAEQARFARMTGRFDRFLVRSRHDVDTLARGLGVAPDRLLPVGYPRNDPLVNGGDPAELAALRRALGLAGRQVVLYAPTFRPGRGGKAAPLRLPFDPVRFARELGDTHVMLVRPHYLTRVSLPPEAKAAVRDVGHIPDVTPLLLLADALVTDYSSIMFDYALLDRPMIFYVPDLEEYTGRDRGCYFDLAEHAPGPLLREEDALLAALADLPAQRDAHAARRRAFAARFGEYDRGDAAARVVELIFGGGDRDRT
;
A
#
# COMPACT_ATOMS: atom_id res chain seq x y z
N MET A 1 40.79 -4.88 -29.59
CA MET A 1 39.62 -4.01 -29.81
C MET A 1 39.48 -3.09 -28.60
N ARG A 2 39.31 -1.78 -28.78
CA ARG A 2 39.15 -0.82 -27.66
C ARG A 2 37.77 -1.05 -27.01
N PRO A 3 37.65 -1.10 -25.66
CA PRO A 3 36.34 -1.24 -25.02
C PRO A 3 35.49 0.02 -25.22
N ASP A 4 34.16 -0.12 -25.27
CA ASP A 4 33.24 1.04 -25.34
C ASP A 4 33.10 1.69 -23.97
N VAL A 5 33.14 0.88 -22.91
CA VAL A 5 32.97 1.32 -21.51
C VAL A 5 34.02 0.65 -20.61
N SER A 6 34.64 1.43 -19.74
CA SER A 6 35.35 0.92 -18.55
C SER A 6 34.49 1.14 -17.32
N VAL A 7 34.09 0.06 -16.64
CA VAL A 7 33.40 0.11 -15.36
C VAL A 7 34.43 -0.07 -14.24
N ILE A 8 34.57 0.95 -13.41
CA ILE A 8 35.49 0.96 -12.27
C ILE A 8 34.73 0.49 -11.04
N VAL A 9 35.15 -0.66 -10.50
CA VAL A 9 34.58 -1.27 -9.31
C VAL A 9 35.50 -1.01 -8.14
N ILE A 10 35.06 -0.24 -7.13
CA ILE A 10 35.85 0.00 -5.92
C ILE A 10 35.47 -0.99 -4.82
N ALA A 11 36.46 -1.49 -4.09
CA ALA A 11 36.25 -2.46 -3.02
C ALA A 11 37.14 -2.16 -1.81
N TYR A 12 36.56 -2.31 -0.61
CA TYR A 12 37.30 -2.34 0.65
C TYR A 12 36.56 -3.24 1.64
N ASN A 13 37.22 -4.30 2.09
CA ASN A 13 36.67 -5.28 3.01
C ASN A 13 35.26 -5.80 2.62
N ASP A 14 35.12 -6.25 1.38
CA ASP A 14 33.87 -6.72 0.80
C ASP A 14 33.98 -7.97 -0.08
N ALA A 15 34.78 -8.94 0.35
CA ALA A 15 35.03 -10.19 -0.38
C ALA A 15 33.73 -10.93 -0.75
N ALA A 16 32.71 -10.85 0.12
CA ALA A 16 31.45 -11.57 -0.04
C ALA A 16 30.52 -10.98 -1.11
N ARG A 17 30.60 -9.68 -1.43
CA ARG A 17 29.69 -9.03 -2.40
C ARG A 17 30.36 -8.67 -3.72
N LEU A 18 31.68 -8.50 -3.72
CA LEU A 18 32.46 -8.18 -4.92
C LEU A 18 32.13 -9.08 -6.13
N PRO A 19 32.02 -10.42 -6.01
CA PRO A 19 31.66 -11.29 -7.15
C PRO A 19 30.31 -10.96 -7.78
N ARG A 20 29.34 -10.49 -6.98
CA ARG A 20 28.02 -10.10 -7.48
C ARG A 20 28.08 -8.79 -8.26
N ALA A 21 28.82 -7.81 -7.77
CA ALA A 21 29.01 -6.53 -8.46
C ALA A 21 29.68 -6.76 -9.82
N VAL A 22 30.82 -7.47 -9.84
CA VAL A 22 31.55 -7.81 -11.07
C VAL A 22 30.70 -8.68 -12.01
N GLY A 23 29.96 -9.65 -11.48
CA GLY A 23 29.01 -10.47 -12.25
C GLY A 23 27.94 -9.63 -12.96
N SER A 24 27.48 -8.53 -12.36
CA SER A 24 26.52 -7.62 -13.01
C SER A 24 27.12 -6.83 -14.18
N VAL A 25 28.43 -6.56 -14.14
CA VAL A 25 29.17 -5.93 -15.25
C VAL A 25 29.43 -6.93 -16.37
N LEU A 26 29.83 -8.16 -16.02
CA LEU A 26 30.06 -9.23 -16.99
C LEU A 26 28.79 -9.62 -17.77
N ALA A 27 27.63 -9.50 -17.13
CA ALA A 27 26.31 -9.80 -17.69
C ALA A 27 25.67 -8.65 -18.50
N GLN A 28 26.38 -7.54 -18.71
CA GLN A 28 25.87 -6.44 -19.53
C GLN A 28 25.58 -6.89 -20.96
N SER A 29 24.51 -6.36 -21.55
CA SER A 29 24.15 -6.65 -22.95
C SER A 29 25.01 -5.93 -23.99
N LEU A 30 25.88 -5.01 -23.55
CA LEU A 30 26.85 -4.34 -24.41
C LEU A 30 28.12 -5.22 -24.49
N GLY A 31 28.57 -5.56 -25.70
CA GLY A 31 29.64 -6.54 -25.93
C GLY A 31 31.02 -6.15 -25.40
N PRO A 32 31.52 -4.92 -25.63
CA PRO A 32 32.87 -4.53 -25.23
C PRO A 32 32.92 -3.72 -23.93
N VAL A 33 32.62 -4.35 -22.79
CA VAL A 33 32.74 -3.75 -21.44
C VAL A 33 33.97 -4.27 -20.70
N GLU A 34 34.87 -3.36 -20.33
CA GLU A 34 36.02 -3.59 -19.44
C GLU A 34 35.60 -3.37 -17.98
N THR A 35 36.08 -4.23 -17.08
CA THR A 35 35.91 -4.08 -15.62
C THR A 35 37.28 -3.86 -14.96
N ILE A 36 37.41 -2.79 -14.17
CA ILE A 36 38.64 -2.50 -13.40
C ILE A 36 38.26 -2.52 -11.92
N ILE A 37 38.70 -3.56 -11.22
CA ILE A 37 38.53 -3.69 -9.77
C ILE A 37 39.69 -2.96 -9.10
N VAL A 38 39.39 -2.05 -8.17
CA VAL A 38 40.38 -1.34 -7.37
C VAL A 38 40.15 -1.67 -5.89
N ASP A 39 41.04 -2.47 -5.34
CA ASP A 39 41.08 -2.84 -3.93
C ASP A 39 41.83 -1.78 -3.11
N ASP A 40 41.14 -1.18 -2.14
CA ASP A 40 41.67 -0.11 -1.29
C ASP A 40 42.41 -0.65 -0.06
N GLY A 41 43.36 -1.56 -0.29
CA GLY A 41 44.18 -2.17 0.76
C GLY A 41 43.37 -2.99 1.77
N SER A 42 42.51 -3.90 1.29
CA SER A 42 41.65 -4.74 2.15
C SER A 42 42.43 -5.76 2.98
N THR A 43 41.81 -6.20 4.08
CA THR A 43 42.38 -7.18 5.04
C THR A 43 41.52 -8.41 5.27
N ASP A 44 40.41 -8.56 4.54
CA ASP A 44 39.42 -9.64 4.71
C ASP A 44 39.38 -10.68 3.56
N GLY A 45 40.42 -10.71 2.72
CA GLY A 45 40.49 -11.56 1.53
C GLY A 45 39.86 -10.95 0.26
N THR A 46 39.37 -9.70 0.31
CA THR A 46 38.83 -9.02 -0.89
C THR A 46 39.84 -8.96 -2.02
N GLY A 47 41.13 -8.71 -1.73
CA GLY A 47 42.17 -8.66 -2.73
C GLY A 47 42.35 -9.98 -3.48
N GLU A 48 42.36 -11.11 -2.76
CA GLU A 48 42.43 -12.45 -3.36
C GLU A 48 41.22 -12.73 -4.26
N VAL A 49 40.02 -12.33 -3.84
CA VAL A 49 38.81 -12.46 -4.66
C VAL A 49 38.90 -11.61 -5.93
N ALA A 50 39.47 -10.40 -5.86
CA ALA A 50 39.68 -9.55 -7.03
C ALA A 50 40.62 -10.21 -8.04
N GLU A 51 41.73 -10.80 -7.58
CA GLU A 51 42.68 -11.53 -8.43
C GLU A 51 42.05 -12.78 -9.05
N GLN A 52 41.26 -13.54 -8.29
CA GLN A 52 40.52 -14.69 -8.82
C GLN A 52 39.53 -14.29 -9.93
N LEU A 53 38.82 -13.17 -9.76
CA LEU A 53 37.89 -12.65 -10.77
C LEU A 53 38.63 -12.16 -12.03
N ALA A 54 39.80 -11.54 -11.88
CA ALA A 54 40.65 -11.13 -12.99
C ALA A 54 41.18 -12.35 -13.76
N ALA A 55 41.68 -13.37 -13.06
CA ALA A 55 42.17 -14.62 -13.64
C ALA A 55 41.07 -15.42 -14.36
N ALA A 56 39.84 -15.43 -13.82
CA ALA A 56 38.70 -16.14 -14.42
C ALA A 56 38.17 -15.47 -15.71
N HIS A 57 38.46 -14.19 -15.92
CA HIS A 57 37.95 -13.40 -17.03
C HIS A 57 39.05 -12.56 -17.71
N PRO A 58 40.09 -13.22 -18.27
CA PRO A 58 41.24 -12.54 -18.84
C PRO A 58 40.82 -11.60 -19.99
N GLY A 59 41.42 -10.41 -20.03
CA GLY A 59 41.12 -9.38 -21.03
C GLY A 59 39.82 -8.60 -20.81
N ARG A 60 38.94 -9.04 -19.89
CA ARG A 60 37.69 -8.33 -19.53
C ARG A 60 37.72 -7.76 -18.12
N VAL A 61 38.43 -8.40 -17.19
CA VAL A 61 38.53 -7.97 -15.78
C VAL A 61 40.00 -7.74 -15.43
N ARG A 62 40.29 -6.66 -14.72
CA ARG A 62 41.62 -6.33 -14.16
C ARG A 62 41.48 -6.00 -12.69
N ALA A 63 42.41 -6.47 -11.86
CA ALA A 63 42.53 -6.09 -10.47
C ALA A 63 43.69 -5.12 -10.29
N LEU A 64 43.50 -4.11 -9.43
CA LEU A 64 44.50 -3.14 -9.00
C LEU A 64 44.45 -3.07 -7.48
N HIS A 65 45.62 -3.02 -6.83
CA HIS A 65 45.72 -2.99 -5.37
C HIS A 65 46.43 -1.72 -4.91
N LEU A 66 45.78 -0.97 -4.02
CA LEU A 66 46.43 0.12 -3.32
C LEU A 66 47.27 -0.41 -2.17
N PRO A 67 48.45 0.19 -1.89
CA PRO A 67 49.39 -0.33 -0.90
C PRO A 67 48.87 -0.22 0.54
N ARG A 68 47.90 0.68 0.79
CA ARG A 68 47.25 0.87 2.09
C ARG A 68 45.87 1.47 1.88
N ASN A 69 44.99 1.28 2.86
CA ASN A 69 43.66 1.89 2.84
C ASN A 69 43.73 3.41 2.77
N SER A 70 43.02 3.98 1.79
CA SER A 70 42.96 5.43 1.55
C SER A 70 42.05 6.17 2.55
N GLY A 71 41.14 5.44 3.21
CA GLY A 71 40.15 5.99 4.12
C GLY A 71 38.88 6.48 3.43
N GLY A 72 38.75 6.39 2.10
CA GLY A 72 37.58 6.88 1.37
C GLY A 72 37.41 6.23 -0.01
N CYS A 73 36.45 6.72 -0.78
CA CYS A 73 36.15 6.17 -2.10
C CYS A 73 36.87 6.92 -3.25
N GLY A 74 37.43 8.11 -2.99
CA GLY A 74 38.03 8.96 -4.02
C GLY A 74 39.28 8.36 -4.68
N ARG A 75 40.28 7.98 -3.88
CA ARG A 75 41.56 7.44 -4.40
C ARG A 75 41.39 6.15 -5.21
N PRO A 76 40.59 5.17 -4.78
CA PRO A 76 40.29 3.99 -5.61
C PRO A 76 39.63 4.35 -6.95
N ARG A 77 38.66 5.28 -6.97
CA ARG A 77 38.01 5.73 -8.20
C ARG A 77 38.99 6.44 -9.15
N ASN A 78 39.84 7.32 -8.63
CA ASN A 78 40.87 8.01 -9.40
C ASN A 78 41.88 7.03 -10.01
N THR A 79 42.33 6.05 -9.21
CA THR A 79 43.27 5.00 -9.66
C THR A 79 42.67 4.18 -10.79
N GLY A 80 41.39 3.79 -10.68
CA GLY A 80 40.68 3.10 -11.75
C GLY A 80 40.49 3.97 -12.99
N LEU A 81 40.17 5.25 -12.81
CA LEU A 81 39.97 6.21 -13.91
C LEU A 81 41.25 6.42 -14.72
N ALA A 82 42.41 6.53 -14.06
CA ALA A 82 43.70 6.63 -14.72
C ALA A 82 44.05 5.39 -15.57
N GLN A 83 43.45 4.24 -15.26
CA GLN A 83 43.70 2.96 -15.93
C GLN A 83 42.63 2.59 -16.96
N ALA A 84 41.59 3.41 -17.13
CA ALA A 84 40.44 3.17 -18.00
C ALA A 84 40.78 3.34 -19.48
N ARG A 85 40.45 2.33 -20.30
CA ARG A 85 40.69 2.35 -21.76
C ARG A 85 39.42 2.65 -22.58
N GLY A 86 38.26 2.57 -21.96
CA GLY A 86 36.94 2.76 -22.57
C GLY A 86 36.77 4.13 -23.22
N ALA A 87 35.93 4.22 -24.25
CA ALA A 87 35.47 5.53 -24.73
C ALA A 87 34.61 6.24 -23.66
N HIS A 88 33.91 5.46 -22.84
CA HIS A 88 33.13 5.92 -21.70
C HIS A 88 33.59 5.28 -20.39
N VAL A 89 33.26 5.93 -19.27
CA VAL A 89 33.56 5.48 -17.92
C VAL A 89 32.29 5.41 -17.07
N MET A 90 32.17 4.38 -16.24
CA MET A 90 31.14 4.25 -15.20
C MET A 90 31.79 3.82 -13.88
N PHE A 91 31.15 4.14 -12.75
CA PHE A 91 31.60 3.73 -11.41
C PHE A 91 30.58 2.78 -10.77
N LEU A 92 31.08 1.78 -10.04
CA LEU A 92 30.28 0.79 -9.31
C LEU A 92 30.90 0.52 -7.94
N ASP A 93 30.09 0.56 -6.89
CA ASP A 93 30.52 0.17 -5.55
C ASP A 93 30.36 -1.36 -5.37
N SER A 94 31.26 -2.02 -4.62
CA SER A 94 31.31 -3.49 -4.49
C SER A 94 30.05 -4.14 -3.88
N ASP A 95 29.23 -3.37 -3.17
CA ASP A 95 28.00 -3.84 -2.55
C ASP A 95 26.74 -3.66 -3.44
N ASP A 96 26.89 -3.01 -4.59
CA ASP A 96 25.81 -2.67 -5.52
C ASP A 96 25.86 -3.47 -6.83
N VAL A 97 24.88 -3.25 -7.72
CA VAL A 97 24.83 -3.92 -9.03
C VAL A 97 24.28 -3.00 -10.13
N LEU A 98 24.78 -3.19 -11.35
CA LEU A 98 24.20 -2.59 -12.55
C LEU A 98 22.99 -3.39 -13.06
N ASP A 99 22.03 -2.70 -13.67
CA ASP A 99 20.94 -3.37 -14.39
C ASP A 99 21.46 -3.97 -15.72
N ARG A 100 20.83 -5.02 -16.25
CA ARG A 100 21.36 -5.83 -17.38
C ARG A 100 21.67 -5.00 -18.62
N HIS A 101 20.91 -3.93 -18.85
CA HIS A 101 21.03 -3.07 -20.02
C HIS A 101 21.61 -1.69 -19.67
N ALA A 102 22.24 -1.53 -18.50
CA ALA A 102 22.72 -0.23 -18.02
C ALA A 102 23.75 0.40 -18.97
N CYS A 103 24.82 -0.32 -19.30
CA CYS A 103 25.88 0.18 -20.18
C CYS A 103 25.33 0.47 -21.58
N LEU A 104 24.54 -0.45 -22.15
CA LEU A 104 23.92 -0.27 -23.47
C LEU A 104 23.06 1.00 -23.52
N ASN A 105 22.13 1.17 -22.58
CA ASN A 105 21.19 2.28 -22.59
C ASN A 105 21.88 3.64 -22.37
N LEU A 106 22.91 3.68 -21.51
CA LEU A 106 23.64 4.91 -21.22
C LEU A 106 24.56 5.32 -22.38
N VAL A 107 25.28 4.36 -22.97
CA VAL A 107 26.15 4.63 -24.14
C VAL A 107 25.32 5.02 -25.35
N ALA A 108 24.25 4.29 -25.67
CA ALA A 108 23.38 4.63 -26.80
C ALA A 108 22.81 6.04 -26.67
N ALA A 109 22.41 6.45 -25.45
CA ALA A 109 21.97 7.81 -25.20
C ALA A 109 23.10 8.85 -25.33
N ALA A 110 24.33 8.51 -24.91
CA ALA A 110 25.49 9.38 -25.05
C ALA A 110 25.81 9.63 -26.53
N GLU A 111 25.81 8.58 -27.34
CA GLU A 111 26.06 8.62 -28.79
C GLU A 111 24.95 9.37 -29.54
N GLU A 112 23.68 9.05 -29.27
CA GLU A 112 22.53 9.66 -29.94
C GLU A 112 22.45 11.17 -29.69
N THR A 113 22.77 11.60 -28.47
CA THR A 113 22.64 13.01 -28.08
C THR A 113 23.95 13.79 -28.16
N GLY A 114 25.09 13.10 -28.30
CA GLY A 114 26.42 13.70 -28.16
C GLY A 114 26.71 14.24 -26.76
N ALA A 115 26.09 13.67 -25.71
CA ALA A 115 26.24 14.17 -24.34
C ALA A 115 27.62 13.83 -23.75
N ASP A 116 28.18 14.78 -23.00
CA ASP A 116 29.42 14.57 -22.24
C ASP A 116 29.17 13.66 -21.02
N LEU A 117 27.94 13.71 -20.48
CA LEU A 117 27.47 12.97 -19.32
C LEU A 117 26.02 12.49 -19.51
N VAL A 118 25.76 11.21 -19.22
CA VAL A 118 24.42 10.63 -19.24
C VAL A 118 24.08 10.02 -17.88
N SER A 119 22.90 10.32 -17.34
CA SER A 119 22.44 9.75 -16.08
C SER A 119 21.17 8.93 -16.24
N GLY A 120 21.05 7.84 -15.49
CA GLY A 120 19.86 6.99 -15.46
C GLY A 120 19.30 6.82 -14.05
N ARG A 121 18.14 6.16 -13.96
CA ARG A 121 17.42 6.00 -12.69
C ARG A 121 18.15 5.02 -11.76
N CYS A 122 18.48 5.50 -10.56
CA CYS A 122 18.94 4.65 -9.45
C CYS A 122 17.75 4.11 -8.64
N VAL A 123 17.79 2.84 -8.25
CA VAL A 123 16.75 2.21 -7.41
C VAL A 123 17.38 1.59 -6.16
N ARG A 124 16.94 2.06 -4.99
CA ARG A 124 17.39 1.54 -3.69
C ARG A 124 16.57 0.34 -3.26
N THR A 125 17.23 -0.77 -2.91
CA THR A 125 16.58 -2.04 -2.54
C THR A 125 17.13 -2.60 -1.22
N ARG A 126 16.34 -3.45 -0.56
CA ARG A 126 16.73 -4.22 0.63
C ARG A 126 16.82 -5.71 0.31
N PRO A 127 18.02 -6.23 0.01
CA PRO A 127 18.18 -7.64 -0.34
C PRO A 127 17.80 -8.59 0.81
N ASP A 128 17.78 -8.13 2.06
CA ASP A 128 17.36 -8.92 3.23
C ASP A 128 15.84 -9.12 3.35
N ARG A 129 15.04 -8.46 2.50
CA ARG A 129 13.57 -8.48 2.58
C ARG A 129 12.94 -9.12 1.33
N PRO A 130 12.46 -10.37 1.41
CA PRO A 130 11.78 -11.03 0.28
C PRO A 130 10.58 -10.22 -0.21
N GLY A 131 10.55 -9.92 -1.52
CA GLY A 131 9.48 -9.16 -2.17
C GLY A 131 9.59 -7.64 -2.09
N ASP A 132 10.75 -7.08 -1.69
CA ASP A 132 11.01 -5.64 -1.82
C ASP A 132 11.07 -5.24 -3.31
N ARG A 133 10.27 -4.23 -3.69
CA ARG A 133 10.20 -3.72 -5.07
C ARG A 133 11.20 -2.59 -5.32
N GLY A 134 11.91 -2.15 -4.28
CA GLY A 134 12.82 -1.02 -4.34
C GLY A 134 12.10 0.33 -4.37
N HIS A 135 12.87 1.39 -4.14
CA HIS A 135 12.42 2.77 -4.21
C HIS A 135 13.36 3.56 -5.12
N ALA A 136 12.81 4.17 -6.17
CA ALA A 136 13.59 5.01 -7.07
C ALA A 136 14.15 6.22 -6.32
N TRP A 137 15.42 6.52 -6.55
CA TRP A 137 16.10 7.71 -6.05
C TRP A 137 15.73 8.89 -6.95
N TYR A 138 15.19 9.97 -6.36
CA TYR A 138 14.72 11.17 -7.07
C TYR A 138 13.92 10.89 -8.36
N PRO A 139 12.78 10.18 -8.29
CA PRO A 139 12.09 9.68 -9.48
C PRO A 139 11.58 10.76 -10.43
N TRP A 140 11.37 11.99 -9.96
CA TRP A 140 10.91 13.10 -10.80
C TRP A 140 11.96 13.58 -11.80
N LEU A 141 13.25 13.49 -11.46
CA LEU A 141 14.35 13.81 -12.38
C LEU A 141 14.37 12.87 -13.60
N TYR A 142 13.97 11.62 -13.38
CA TYR A 142 14.02 10.53 -14.36
C TYR A 142 12.63 10.13 -14.87
N ALA A 143 11.65 11.03 -14.80
CA ALA A 143 10.28 10.76 -15.24
C ALA A 143 10.16 10.61 -16.76
N ARG A 144 11.02 11.31 -17.51
CA ARG A 144 11.09 11.29 -18.98
C ARG A 144 12.54 11.41 -19.44
N ARG A 145 12.79 11.12 -20.71
CA ARG A 145 14.05 11.45 -21.36
C ARG A 145 14.19 12.98 -21.45
N ALA A 146 15.38 13.50 -21.19
CA ALA A 146 15.69 14.92 -21.32
C ALA A 146 17.14 15.13 -21.74
N VAL A 147 17.41 16.24 -22.43
CA VAL A 147 18.75 16.71 -22.79
C VAL A 147 18.86 18.18 -22.41
N TYR A 148 19.94 18.55 -21.75
CA TYR A 148 20.23 19.91 -21.31
C TYR A 148 21.61 20.32 -21.83
N GLU A 149 21.73 21.52 -22.38
CA GLU A 149 22.99 22.12 -22.83
C GLU A 149 23.81 22.68 -21.67
N SER A 150 23.24 22.79 -20.47
CA SER A 150 23.97 23.03 -19.24
C SER A 150 23.10 22.73 -18.01
N ILE A 151 23.73 22.63 -16.85
CA ILE A 151 23.03 22.45 -15.58
C ILE A 151 22.08 23.61 -15.23
N THR A 152 22.27 24.81 -15.78
CA THR A 152 21.38 25.96 -15.45
C THR A 152 19.96 25.76 -15.99
N GLN A 153 19.77 24.97 -17.05
CA GLN A 153 18.44 24.61 -17.57
C GLN A 153 17.68 23.67 -16.64
N ASN A 154 18.39 22.90 -15.80
CA ASN A 154 17.77 22.07 -14.78
C ASN A 154 18.66 21.97 -13.52
N PRO A 155 18.59 22.97 -12.62
CA PRO A 155 19.38 22.99 -11.39
C PRO A 155 19.07 21.83 -10.44
N ASP A 156 17.89 21.19 -10.55
CA ASP A 156 17.52 20.04 -9.72
C ASP A 156 18.46 18.84 -9.92
N LEU A 157 19.30 18.83 -10.95
CA LEU A 157 20.38 17.84 -11.12
C LEU A 157 21.34 17.79 -9.92
N LEU A 158 21.45 18.88 -9.15
CA LEU A 158 22.21 18.94 -7.89
C LEU A 158 21.63 18.06 -6.77
N TYR A 159 20.39 17.56 -6.92
CA TYR A 159 19.86 16.52 -6.05
C TYR A 159 20.48 15.16 -6.36
N ASP A 160 20.77 14.85 -7.63
CA ASP A 160 21.39 13.58 -7.99
C ASP A 160 22.92 13.62 -7.92
N THR A 161 23.42 13.49 -6.70
CA THR A 161 24.83 13.57 -6.35
C THR A 161 25.60 12.27 -6.57
N LEU A 162 24.94 11.20 -7.04
CA LEU A 162 25.58 9.90 -7.20
C LEU A 162 26.53 9.93 -8.41
N SER A 163 27.77 9.51 -8.23
CA SER A 163 28.68 9.33 -9.37
C SER A 163 28.40 8.04 -10.17
N THR A 164 27.68 7.09 -9.57
CA THR A 164 27.57 5.68 -10.01
C THR A 164 26.40 5.38 -10.96
N ASN A 165 25.35 6.20 -10.98
CA ASN A 165 24.21 6.04 -11.90
C ASN A 165 24.44 6.75 -13.26
N LYS A 166 25.70 7.05 -13.59
CA LYS A 166 26.10 7.90 -14.70
C LYS A 166 27.13 7.22 -15.58
N CYS A 167 27.12 7.63 -16.85
CA CYS A 167 28.12 7.31 -17.85
C CYS A 167 28.75 8.62 -18.32
N TYR A 168 30.07 8.65 -18.36
CA TYR A 168 30.85 9.84 -18.71
C TYR A 168 31.68 9.54 -19.95
N ARG A 169 31.76 10.47 -20.91
CA ARG A 169 32.78 10.38 -21.96
C ARG A 169 34.16 10.52 -21.32
N ARG A 170 35.06 9.58 -21.58
CA ARG A 170 36.38 9.55 -20.94
C ARG A 170 37.19 10.80 -21.30
N ASP A 171 37.21 11.15 -22.58
CA ASP A 171 38.00 12.30 -23.05
C ASP A 171 37.45 13.63 -22.49
N PHE A 172 36.16 13.70 -22.16
CA PHE A 172 35.57 14.82 -21.40
C PHE A 172 36.13 14.88 -19.96
N LEU A 173 36.15 13.74 -19.24
CA LEU A 173 36.72 13.70 -17.89
C LEU A 173 38.19 14.15 -17.88
N THR A 174 38.98 13.68 -18.84
CA THR A 174 40.40 14.02 -18.96
C THR A 174 40.61 15.49 -19.36
N ALA A 175 39.90 15.98 -20.39
CA ALA A 175 40.05 17.36 -20.87
C ALA A 175 39.65 18.39 -19.81
N CYS A 176 38.67 18.08 -18.96
CA CYS A 176 38.23 18.95 -17.88
C CYS A 176 38.98 18.72 -16.55
N GLY A 177 39.94 17.78 -16.50
CA GLY A 177 40.70 17.49 -15.29
C GLY A 177 39.85 17.00 -14.12
N LEU A 178 38.77 16.26 -14.38
CA LEU A 178 37.81 15.84 -13.36
C LEU A 178 38.33 14.62 -12.58
N SER A 179 38.50 14.78 -11.27
CA SER A 179 38.91 13.74 -10.33
C SER A 179 38.17 13.85 -9.00
N PHE A 180 38.12 12.77 -8.24
CA PHE A 180 37.51 12.75 -6.91
C PHE A 180 38.48 13.33 -5.88
N ALA A 181 37.99 14.12 -4.94
CA ALA A 181 38.76 14.53 -3.77
C ALA A 181 39.10 13.29 -2.91
N GLU A 182 40.36 13.19 -2.47
CA GLU A 182 40.85 12.02 -1.73
C GLU A 182 40.88 12.23 -0.20
N ASP A 183 40.78 13.48 0.25
CA ASP A 183 40.98 13.90 1.64
C ASP A 183 39.66 14.09 2.42
N VAL A 184 38.50 13.89 1.79
CA VAL A 184 37.18 14.14 2.38
C VAL A 184 36.17 13.05 2.03
N HIS A 185 35.23 12.76 2.94
CA HIS A 185 34.07 11.90 2.64
C HIS A 185 33.01 12.65 1.83
N TYR A 186 32.14 11.91 1.13
CA TYR A 186 31.09 12.48 0.27
C TYR A 186 31.66 13.21 -0.95
N GLU A 187 32.81 12.73 -1.43
CA GLU A 187 33.53 13.24 -2.59
C GLU A 187 32.70 13.16 -3.90
N ASP A 188 31.68 12.30 -3.93
CA ASP A 188 30.72 12.17 -5.02
C ASP A 188 29.88 13.43 -5.24
N LEU A 189 29.55 14.17 -4.16
CA LEU A 189 28.83 15.45 -4.25
C LEU A 189 29.65 16.50 -5.01
N LEU A 190 30.94 16.61 -4.68
CA LEU A 190 31.85 17.57 -5.32
C LEU A 190 32.11 17.17 -6.77
N PHE A 191 32.48 15.92 -7.01
CA PHE A 191 32.76 15.39 -8.36
C PHE A 191 31.55 15.55 -9.29
N SER A 192 30.36 15.14 -8.85
CA SER A 192 29.15 15.25 -9.69
C SER A 192 28.83 16.71 -10.00
N THR A 193 29.00 17.62 -9.04
CA THR A 193 28.78 19.05 -9.27
C THR A 193 29.78 19.63 -10.27
N GLN A 194 31.06 19.30 -10.14
CA GLN A 194 32.09 19.71 -11.10
C GLN A 194 31.82 19.14 -12.49
N ALA A 195 31.41 17.87 -12.59
CA ALA A 195 31.06 17.24 -13.86
C ALA A 195 29.86 17.92 -14.53
N TYR A 196 28.80 18.24 -13.79
CA TYR A 196 27.65 18.95 -14.35
C TYR A 196 27.98 20.39 -14.78
N LEU A 197 28.87 21.08 -14.06
CA LEU A 197 29.31 22.44 -14.43
C LEU A 197 30.22 22.44 -15.66
N ALA A 198 31.00 21.38 -15.85
CA ALA A 198 31.93 21.25 -16.98
C ALA A 198 31.25 20.69 -18.25
N ALA A 199 30.20 19.89 -18.11
CA ALA A 199 29.51 19.27 -19.24
C ALA A 199 28.80 20.30 -20.12
N ARG A 200 29.03 20.22 -21.43
CA ARG A 200 28.32 21.05 -22.43
C ARG A 200 26.97 20.46 -22.82
N ARG A 201 26.78 19.16 -22.55
CA ARG A 201 25.51 18.49 -22.78
C ARG A 201 25.32 17.34 -21.81
N ILE A 202 24.15 17.31 -21.18
CA ILE A 202 23.74 16.37 -20.14
C ILE A 202 22.47 15.67 -20.60
N ALA A 203 22.47 14.34 -20.67
CA ALA A 203 21.28 13.56 -21.00
C ALA A 203 20.77 12.75 -19.80
N LEU A 204 19.44 12.66 -19.66
CA LEU A 204 18.76 11.83 -18.66
C LEU A 204 17.90 10.78 -19.35
N ILE A 205 17.92 9.55 -18.83
CA ILE A 205 17.07 8.45 -19.29
C ILE A 205 16.21 7.84 -18.16
N PRO A 206 14.95 7.45 -18.43
CA PRO A 206 14.06 6.90 -17.40
C PRO A 206 14.40 5.44 -17.02
N HIS A 207 15.30 4.80 -17.78
CA HIS A 207 15.75 3.44 -17.57
C HIS A 207 16.41 3.29 -16.20
N ARG A 208 16.13 2.17 -15.52
CA ARG A 208 16.90 1.79 -14.33
C ARG A 208 18.29 1.34 -14.79
N VAL A 209 19.32 1.96 -14.26
CA VAL A 209 20.72 1.65 -14.60
C VAL A 209 21.52 1.17 -13.40
N TYR A 210 21.15 1.63 -12.20
CA TYR A 210 21.90 1.34 -10.97
C TYR A 210 20.97 0.82 -9.87
N THR A 211 21.42 -0.20 -9.16
CA THR A 211 20.70 -0.76 -8.00
C THR A 211 21.53 -0.61 -6.76
N TRP A 212 21.10 0.32 -5.90
CA TRP A 212 21.73 0.58 -4.62
C TRP A 212 21.18 -0.38 -3.56
N HIS A 213 22.00 -1.32 -3.11
CA HIS A 213 21.70 -2.28 -2.06
C HIS A 213 22.02 -1.70 -0.69
N TRP A 214 20.98 -1.26 0.01
CA TRP A 214 21.13 -0.73 1.36
C TRP A 214 20.86 -1.81 2.42
N GLN A 215 21.70 -1.88 3.44
CA GLN A 215 21.53 -2.75 4.63
C GLN A 215 21.39 -1.92 5.91
N GLN A 216 20.76 -2.49 6.95
CA GLN A 216 20.71 -1.83 8.26
C GLN A 216 22.13 -1.76 8.87
N PRO A 217 22.54 -0.64 9.50
CA PRO A 217 23.89 -0.49 10.04
C PRO A 217 24.18 -1.59 11.07
N ARG A 218 25.31 -2.29 10.94
CA ARG A 218 25.80 -3.19 12.01
C ARG A 218 26.57 -2.35 13.05
N PRO A 219 26.67 -2.81 14.31
CA PRO A 219 27.42 -2.10 15.34
C PRO A 219 28.90 -1.87 14.96
N ASP A 220 29.47 -2.79 14.17
CA ASP A 220 30.91 -2.86 13.89
C ASP A 220 31.22 -2.76 12.37
N GLY A 221 30.25 -2.32 11.55
CA GLY A 221 30.44 -2.25 10.09
C GLY A 221 29.20 -1.76 9.33
N GLY A 222 29.37 -0.67 8.57
CA GLY A 222 28.36 -0.07 7.72
C GLY A 222 28.96 1.01 6.82
N SER A 223 28.27 1.38 5.75
CA SER A 223 28.74 2.43 4.83
C SER A 223 28.98 3.75 5.59
N ILE A 224 29.92 4.57 5.12
CA ILE A 224 30.26 5.87 5.71
C ILE A 224 29.00 6.73 5.94
N SER A 225 28.12 6.79 4.94
CA SER A 225 26.84 7.52 4.98
C SER A 225 25.84 7.03 6.03
N SER A 226 26.04 5.83 6.58
CA SER A 226 25.20 5.24 7.62
C SER A 226 25.69 5.55 9.05
N ARG A 227 26.96 5.97 9.20
CA ARG A 227 27.63 6.25 10.49
C ARG A 227 27.40 7.69 10.98
N ARG A 228 26.16 8.18 10.88
CA ARG A 228 25.76 9.54 11.30
C ARG A 228 25.95 9.83 12.80
N ALA A 229 26.29 8.83 13.60
CA ALA A 229 26.68 8.99 14.99
C ALA A 229 28.06 9.64 15.16
N GLU A 230 28.93 9.53 14.16
CA GLU A 230 30.26 10.12 14.16
C GLU A 230 30.14 11.57 13.69
N LEU A 231 30.56 12.53 14.52
CA LEU A 231 30.45 13.96 14.18
C LEU A 231 31.27 14.34 12.94
N ARG A 232 32.39 13.63 12.70
CA ARG A 232 33.22 13.78 11.49
C ARG A 232 32.40 13.67 10.20
N ASN A 233 31.41 12.77 10.15
CA ASN A 233 30.54 12.63 8.97
C ASN A 233 29.69 13.87 8.69
N PHE A 234 29.33 14.65 9.72
CA PHE A 234 28.63 15.91 9.49
C PHE A 234 29.62 17.01 9.08
N ALA A 235 30.76 17.10 9.77
CA ALA A 235 31.82 18.05 9.45
C ALA A 235 32.32 17.93 8.00
N ASP A 236 32.66 16.71 7.55
CA ASP A 236 33.13 16.44 6.19
C ASP A 236 32.06 16.80 5.14
N ARG A 237 30.76 16.59 5.46
CA ARG A 237 29.66 17.01 4.57
C ARG A 237 29.58 18.53 4.45
N LEU A 238 29.72 19.27 5.55
CA LEU A 238 29.78 20.73 5.51
C LEU A 238 30.98 21.21 4.69
N GLU A 239 32.14 20.59 4.90
CA GLU A 239 33.36 20.90 4.17
C GLU A 239 33.21 20.69 2.65
N VAL A 240 32.65 19.55 2.22
CA VAL A 240 32.34 19.32 0.80
C VAL A 240 31.41 20.38 0.24
N HIS A 241 30.38 20.78 1.00
CA HIS A 241 29.49 21.86 0.56
C HIS A 241 30.22 23.20 0.43
N ARG A 242 31.15 23.54 1.32
CA ARG A 242 32.00 24.74 1.19
C ARG A 242 32.91 24.68 -0.04
N ARG A 243 33.48 23.52 -0.36
CA ARG A 243 34.27 23.32 -1.60
C ARG A 243 33.40 23.50 -2.84
N ILE A 244 32.17 22.98 -2.83
CA ILE A 244 31.20 23.22 -3.92
C ILE A 244 30.88 24.72 -4.03
N ASP A 245 30.71 25.41 -2.90
CA ASP A 245 30.45 26.86 -2.87
C ASP A 245 31.61 27.65 -3.50
N ALA A 246 32.85 27.27 -3.21
CA ALA A 246 34.03 27.86 -3.83
C ALA A 246 34.06 27.62 -5.35
N VAL A 247 33.76 26.41 -5.82
CA VAL A 247 33.68 26.08 -7.25
C VAL A 247 32.59 26.88 -7.96
N LEU A 248 31.39 26.98 -7.37
CA LEU A 248 30.27 27.74 -7.94
C LEU A 248 30.58 29.24 -8.00
N ARG A 249 31.22 29.77 -6.95
CA ARG A 249 31.65 31.18 -6.89
C ARG A 249 32.69 31.49 -7.97
N ALA A 250 33.70 30.63 -8.13
CA ALA A 250 34.74 30.80 -9.16
C ALA A 250 34.18 30.80 -10.59
N ARG A 251 33.00 30.19 -10.81
CA ARG A 251 32.29 30.15 -12.09
C ARG A 251 31.20 31.22 -12.23
N GLY A 252 31.05 32.12 -11.25
CA GLY A 252 29.99 33.14 -11.24
C GLY A 252 28.57 32.57 -11.13
N ALA A 253 28.41 31.33 -10.65
CA ALA A 253 27.14 30.60 -10.67
C ALA A 253 26.31 30.80 -9.39
N ALA A 254 25.99 32.06 -9.06
CA ALA A 254 25.29 32.42 -7.81
C ALA A 254 23.91 31.75 -7.67
N ASP A 255 23.14 31.65 -8.76
CA ASP A 255 21.81 31.03 -8.74
C ASP A 255 21.88 29.51 -8.50
N LEU A 256 22.91 28.84 -9.03
CA LEU A 256 23.16 27.44 -8.74
C LEU A 256 23.60 27.22 -7.30
N LYS A 257 24.40 28.14 -6.73
CA LYS A 257 24.73 28.11 -5.29
C LYS A 257 23.47 28.22 -4.45
N LEU A 258 22.60 29.19 -4.76
CA LEU A 258 21.33 29.37 -4.07
C LEU A 258 20.45 28.10 -4.16
N HIS A 259 20.43 27.44 -5.33
CA HIS A 259 19.73 26.16 -5.51
C HIS A 259 20.35 25.02 -4.68
N LYS A 260 21.68 24.90 -4.67
CA LYS A 260 22.44 23.94 -3.87
C LYS A 260 22.19 24.13 -2.37
N ASP A 261 22.16 25.38 -1.90
CA ASP A 261 21.89 25.72 -0.50
C ASP A 261 20.45 25.34 -0.10
N ALA A 262 19.47 25.62 -0.95
CA ALA A 262 18.10 25.18 -0.73
C ALA A 262 18.00 23.64 -0.67
N LYS A 263 18.74 22.91 -1.51
CA LYS A 263 18.85 21.44 -1.45
C LYS A 263 19.48 20.98 -0.13
N PHE A 264 20.53 21.63 0.35
CA PHE A 264 21.16 21.33 1.65
C PHE A 264 20.14 21.42 2.79
N VAL A 265 19.41 22.53 2.86
CA VAL A 265 18.38 22.78 3.88
C VAL A 265 17.25 21.75 3.76
N ASN A 266 16.76 21.50 2.55
CA ASN A 266 15.65 20.58 2.29
C ASN A 266 15.97 19.11 2.57
N HIS A 267 17.24 18.71 2.45
CA HIS A 267 17.63 17.31 2.45
C HIS A 267 18.76 17.01 3.43
N ASP A 268 19.96 17.52 3.18
CA ASP A 268 21.19 17.11 3.86
C ASP A 268 21.15 17.40 5.36
N LEU A 269 20.70 18.60 5.75
CA LEU A 269 20.56 18.99 7.16
C LEU A 269 19.56 18.07 7.89
N LEU A 270 18.42 17.79 7.25
CA LEU A 270 17.35 17.01 7.87
C LEU A 270 17.73 15.54 8.10
N LEU A 271 18.72 15.00 7.39
CA LEU A 271 19.22 13.64 7.64
C LEU A 271 19.79 13.50 9.06
N TYR A 272 20.47 14.54 9.56
CA TYR A 272 21.10 14.56 10.88
C TYR A 272 20.15 15.10 11.95
N LEU A 273 19.48 16.22 11.66
CA LEU A 273 18.60 16.90 12.62
C LEU A 273 17.50 15.96 13.16
N ARG A 274 16.96 15.06 12.32
CA ARG A 274 15.92 14.10 12.71
C ARG A 274 16.38 12.97 13.63
N GLU A 275 17.69 12.76 13.78
CA GLU A 275 18.26 11.74 14.67
C GLU A 275 18.82 12.35 15.98
N LEU A 276 18.83 13.68 16.07
CA LEU A 276 19.54 14.42 17.09
C LEU A 276 18.97 14.24 18.50
N ARG A 277 17.64 14.09 18.65
CA ARG A 277 16.98 13.80 19.95
C ARG A 277 17.49 12.54 20.65
N GLY A 278 18.02 11.58 19.89
CA GLY A 278 18.54 10.32 20.43
C GLY A 278 20.03 10.37 20.80
N ARG A 279 20.69 11.52 20.65
CA ARG A 279 22.12 11.74 20.91
C ARG A 279 22.31 12.34 22.30
N ASP A 280 23.49 12.16 22.87
CA ASP A 280 23.87 12.80 24.13
C ASP A 280 24.06 14.32 23.97
N ALA A 281 24.14 15.02 25.11
CA ALA A 281 24.21 16.47 25.15
C ALA A 281 25.50 17.03 24.52
N ASP A 282 26.62 16.29 24.59
CA ASP A 282 27.90 16.72 24.00
C ASP A 282 27.83 16.72 22.48
N TYR A 283 27.32 15.63 21.90
CA TYR A 283 27.08 15.54 20.46
C TYR A 283 26.11 16.63 19.98
N GLN A 284 25.01 16.84 20.70
CA GLN A 284 24.02 17.88 20.35
C GLN A 284 24.63 19.27 20.31
N ARG A 285 25.44 19.62 21.33
CA ARG A 285 26.13 20.91 21.42
C ARG A 285 27.10 21.11 20.24
N ARG A 286 27.99 20.15 19.99
CA ARG A 286 28.97 20.24 18.90
C ARG A 286 28.33 20.23 17.50
N PHE A 287 27.25 19.47 17.33
CA PHE A 287 26.46 19.51 16.09
C PHE A 287 25.85 20.89 15.86
N LEU A 288 25.29 21.51 16.91
CA LEU A 288 24.69 22.85 16.84
C LEU A 288 25.74 23.90 16.48
N GLU A 289 26.92 23.87 17.09
CA GLU A 289 28.04 24.77 16.77
C GLU A 289 28.41 24.71 15.28
N LEU A 290 28.63 23.50 14.74
CA LEU A 290 28.96 23.30 13.33
C LEU A 290 27.84 23.74 12.38
N ALA A 291 26.60 23.37 12.71
CA ALA A 291 25.45 23.70 11.88
C ALA A 291 25.19 25.21 11.86
N ALA A 292 25.22 25.87 13.02
CA ALA A 292 24.99 27.30 13.13
C ALA A 292 26.05 28.11 12.37
N ALA A 293 27.33 27.70 12.47
CA ALA A 293 28.41 28.32 11.70
C ALA A 293 28.16 28.24 10.19
N TYR A 294 27.72 27.09 9.68
CA TYR A 294 27.40 26.95 8.26
C TYR A 294 26.11 27.69 7.86
N MET A 295 25.09 27.76 8.72
CA MET A 295 23.86 28.53 8.44
C MET A 295 24.15 30.03 8.31
N ALA A 296 25.14 30.56 9.03
CA ALA A 296 25.57 31.95 8.92
C ALA A 296 26.24 32.27 7.56
N GLU A 297 26.70 31.26 6.81
CA GLU A 297 27.30 31.42 5.48
C GLU A 297 26.26 31.42 4.33
N LEU A 298 24.99 31.11 4.63
CA LEU A 298 23.93 30.98 3.62
C LEU A 298 23.35 32.35 3.23
N ASP A 299 22.98 32.49 1.96
CA ASP A 299 22.28 33.66 1.43
C ASP A 299 20.85 33.72 2.00
N GLU A 300 20.35 34.89 2.38
CA GLU A 300 19.00 35.03 2.95
C GLU A 300 17.89 34.57 2.00
N ARG A 301 18.12 34.62 0.69
CA ARG A 301 17.17 34.12 -0.32
C ARG A 301 16.95 32.61 -0.22
N VAL A 302 17.86 31.87 0.43
CA VAL A 302 17.70 30.42 0.67
C VAL A 302 16.42 30.14 1.42
N TRP A 303 16.03 31.01 2.35
CA TRP A 303 14.85 30.78 3.18
C TRP A 303 13.53 30.84 2.41
N GLN A 304 13.50 31.61 1.31
CA GLN A 304 12.35 31.67 0.39
C GLN A 304 12.38 30.51 -0.62
N LYS A 305 13.57 30.05 -1.01
CA LYS A 305 13.74 28.98 -2.01
C LYS A 305 13.59 27.58 -1.41
N ALA A 306 13.99 27.38 -0.15
CA ALA A 306 13.82 26.13 0.55
C ALA A 306 12.34 25.90 0.92
N ASN A 307 11.99 24.64 1.18
CA ASN A 307 10.64 24.32 1.64
C ASN A 307 10.41 24.97 3.01
N PRO A 308 9.17 25.38 3.34
CA PRO A 308 8.90 26.18 4.54
C PRO A 308 9.38 25.55 5.84
N MET A 309 9.02 24.28 6.10
CA MET A 309 9.39 23.62 7.36
C MET A 309 10.90 23.36 7.51
N PRO A 310 11.62 22.87 6.48
CA PRO A 310 13.08 22.82 6.51
C PRO A 310 13.75 24.19 6.68
N ALA A 311 13.23 25.25 6.04
CA ALA A 311 13.75 26.61 6.19
C ALA A 311 13.60 27.12 7.63
N ILE A 312 12.42 26.94 8.24
CA ILE A 312 12.19 27.23 9.67
C ILE A 312 13.16 26.47 10.55
N ALA A 313 13.35 25.17 10.27
CA ALA A 313 14.25 24.33 11.05
C ALA A 313 15.70 24.83 10.98
N ALA A 314 16.20 25.14 9.79
CA ALA A 314 17.54 25.68 9.56
C ALA A 314 17.73 27.06 10.21
N PHE A 315 16.74 27.95 10.06
CA PHE A 315 16.76 29.29 10.63
C PHE A 315 16.83 29.29 12.15
N LEU A 316 15.98 28.48 12.81
CA LEU A 316 15.99 28.34 14.27
C LEU A 316 17.28 27.70 14.77
N LEU A 317 17.81 26.71 14.03
CA LEU A 317 19.08 26.06 14.35
C LEU A 317 20.24 27.06 14.29
N GLY A 318 20.28 27.93 13.27
CA GLY A 318 21.27 29.01 13.15
C GLY A 318 21.23 30.03 14.29
N ARG A 319 20.09 30.14 15.00
CA ARG A 319 19.90 31.00 16.18
C ARG A 319 20.07 30.29 17.52
N GLY A 320 20.40 29.00 17.51
CA GLY A 320 20.56 28.20 18.72
C GLY A 320 19.25 27.63 19.30
N ASP A 321 18.09 27.83 18.68
CA ASP A 321 16.83 27.22 19.12
C ASP A 321 16.68 25.79 18.57
N LEU A 322 17.33 24.86 19.27
CA LEU A 322 17.33 23.45 18.92
C LEU A 322 15.92 22.82 19.03
N GLU A 323 15.12 23.16 20.03
CA GLU A 323 13.81 22.54 20.23
C GLU A 323 12.80 22.99 19.16
N GLY A 324 12.80 24.28 18.82
CA GLY A 324 12.00 24.81 17.71
C GLY A 324 12.43 24.23 16.36
N ALA A 325 13.74 24.08 16.13
CA ALA A 325 14.29 23.45 14.93
C ALA A 325 13.87 21.98 14.80
N LEU A 326 13.96 21.20 15.89
CA LEU A 326 13.52 19.81 15.92
C LEU A 326 12.01 19.67 15.71
N ALA A 327 11.22 20.56 16.31
CA ALA A 327 9.77 20.59 16.09
C ALA A 327 9.44 20.77 14.60
N ALA A 328 10.14 21.68 13.92
CA ALA A 328 9.96 21.94 12.49
C ALA A 328 10.44 20.75 11.62
N ALA A 329 11.60 20.17 11.93
CA ALA A 329 12.17 19.05 11.19
C ALA A 329 11.37 17.74 11.29
N GLU A 330 10.64 17.55 12.40
CA GLU A 330 9.74 16.42 12.64
C GLU A 330 8.36 16.59 12.00
N TYR A 331 7.97 17.83 11.65
CA TYR A 331 6.72 18.11 10.97
C TYR A 331 6.71 17.41 9.59
N GLY A 332 5.67 16.59 9.33
CA GLY A 332 5.51 15.86 8.06
C GLY A 332 6.16 14.47 7.98
N ARG A 333 6.81 13.96 9.05
CA ARG A 333 7.43 12.60 9.06
C ARG A 333 6.41 11.45 8.96
N GLY A 334 5.14 11.72 9.26
CA GLY A 334 4.05 10.74 9.23
C GLY A 334 3.02 11.07 8.15
N ARG A 335 2.10 10.12 7.89
CA ARG A 335 0.92 10.38 7.02
C ARG A 335 0.08 11.58 7.47
N VAL A 336 0.16 11.90 8.76
CA VAL A 336 -0.48 13.06 9.39
C VAL A 336 0.60 13.71 10.25
N PRO A 337 0.99 14.98 9.99
CA PRO A 337 1.99 15.70 10.79
C PRO A 337 1.52 15.88 12.25
N GLU A 338 2.47 16.05 13.16
CA GLU A 338 2.23 16.43 14.56
C GLU A 338 2.73 17.86 14.80
N LEU A 339 1.92 18.68 15.48
CA LEU A 339 2.30 20.02 15.91
C LEU A 339 2.96 19.94 17.29
N LEU A 340 4.29 20.07 17.31
CA LEU A 340 5.14 19.86 18.48
C LEU A 340 5.53 21.15 19.21
N THR A 341 5.17 22.31 18.66
CA THR A 341 5.48 23.63 19.22
C THR A 341 4.21 24.50 19.28
N GLU A 342 4.33 25.65 19.94
CA GLU A 342 3.33 26.72 19.96
C GLU A 342 3.27 27.50 18.65
N LEU A 343 2.15 28.18 18.45
CA LEU A 343 1.95 29.11 17.34
C LEU A 343 1.63 30.47 17.95
N THR A 344 2.30 31.51 17.46
CA THR A 344 2.09 32.88 17.93
C THR A 344 1.37 33.67 16.86
N GLU A 345 0.26 34.30 17.21
CA GLU A 345 -0.44 35.24 16.32
C GLU A 345 0.03 36.67 16.61
N ARG A 346 0.39 37.41 15.56
CA ARG A 346 0.77 38.83 15.65
C ARG A 346 0.33 39.58 14.41
N HIS A 347 -0.46 40.64 14.59
CA HIS A 347 -1.01 41.47 13.51
C HIS A 347 -1.71 40.63 12.40
N GLY A 348 -2.50 39.62 12.78
CA GLY A 348 -3.24 38.77 11.85
C GLY A 348 -2.41 37.71 11.10
N ARG A 349 -1.11 37.61 11.40
CA ARG A 349 -0.23 36.55 10.86
C ARG A 349 0.14 35.54 11.95
N VAL A 350 0.34 34.29 11.56
CA VAL A 350 0.67 33.18 12.45
C VAL A 350 2.10 32.72 12.23
N TYR A 351 2.88 32.69 13.30
CA TYR A 351 4.29 32.34 13.30
C TYR A 351 4.56 31.02 14.03
N TRP A 352 5.57 30.28 13.57
CA TRP A 352 6.05 29.05 14.18
C TRP A 352 6.84 29.31 15.46
N GLY A 353 6.45 28.68 16.57
CA GLY A 353 7.10 28.81 17.87
C GLY A 353 6.63 30.03 18.67
N ARG A 354 7.27 30.25 19.83
CA ARG A 354 7.10 31.46 20.64
C ARG A 354 7.96 32.57 20.05
N LEU A 355 7.39 33.75 19.83
CA LEU A 355 8.17 34.93 19.42
C LEU A 355 8.91 35.61 20.60
N GLU A 356 8.80 35.08 21.82
CA GLU A 356 9.53 35.56 23.00
C GLU A 356 11.04 35.44 22.77
N GLY A 357 11.70 36.54 22.39
CA GLY A 357 13.14 36.59 22.08
C GLY A 357 13.49 36.66 20.59
N HIS A 358 12.52 36.67 19.67
CA HIS A 358 12.77 36.78 18.23
C HIS A 358 11.81 37.78 17.55
N PRO A 359 12.32 38.68 16.67
CA PRO A 359 11.44 39.49 15.83
C PRO A 359 10.63 38.58 14.89
N ALA A 360 9.41 39.01 14.56
CA ALA A 360 8.56 38.34 13.59
C ALA A 360 9.27 38.29 12.22
N HIS A 361 9.91 37.16 11.92
CA HIS A 361 10.69 36.97 10.71
C HIS A 361 9.85 36.27 9.64
N PRO A 362 9.91 36.67 8.35
CA PRO A 362 9.09 36.07 7.28
C PRO A 362 9.24 34.55 7.17
N VAL A 363 10.40 34.00 7.50
CA VAL A 363 10.68 32.55 7.45
C VAL A 363 9.84 31.78 8.46
N LEU A 364 9.50 32.39 9.60
CA LEU A 364 8.68 31.78 10.63
C LEU A 364 7.18 31.89 10.34
N ASP A 365 6.78 32.66 9.32
CA ASP A 365 5.37 32.83 8.95
C ASP A 365 4.81 31.54 8.35
N VAL A 366 3.80 30.98 9.02
CA VAL A 366 3.11 29.75 8.63
C VAL A 366 1.63 29.98 8.37
N THR A 367 1.23 31.23 8.14
CA THR A 367 -0.16 31.65 7.89
C THR A 367 -0.74 30.84 6.73
N ASP A 368 -0.08 30.85 5.57
CA ASP A 368 -0.58 30.21 4.34
C ASP A 368 -0.46 28.67 4.36
N LEU A 369 0.27 28.11 5.33
CA LEU A 369 0.34 26.65 5.52
C LEU A 369 -0.93 26.09 6.17
N GLY A 370 -1.83 26.94 6.68
CA GLY A 370 -3.10 26.53 7.28
C GLY A 370 -2.95 25.64 8.52
N ILE A 371 -1.77 25.63 9.15
CA ILE A 371 -1.47 24.77 10.32
C ILE A 371 -2.37 25.13 11.51
N HIS A 372 -2.67 26.43 11.64
CA HIS A 372 -3.47 27.01 12.72
C HIS A 372 -4.97 26.82 12.55
N THR A 373 -5.46 26.45 11.36
CA THR A 373 -6.89 26.13 11.12
C THR A 373 -7.12 24.65 10.86
N ALA A 374 -6.06 23.86 10.61
CA ALA A 374 -6.19 22.45 10.30
C ALA A 374 -6.79 21.64 11.47
N PRO A 375 -7.79 20.77 11.22
CA PRO A 375 -8.37 19.94 12.27
C PRO A 375 -7.35 18.90 12.80
N PRO A 376 -7.55 18.35 14.01
CA PRO A 376 -6.65 17.35 14.61
C PRO A 376 -6.38 16.12 13.74
N SER A 377 -7.29 15.78 12.84
CA SER A 377 -7.16 14.64 11.91
C SER A 377 -6.13 14.89 10.79
N ARG A 378 -5.91 16.15 10.42
CA ARG A 378 -4.93 16.59 9.41
C ARG A 378 -3.62 17.06 10.02
N VAL A 379 -3.66 17.71 11.19
CA VAL A 379 -2.46 18.08 11.97
C VAL A 379 -2.69 17.68 13.42
N ARG A 380 -2.00 16.64 13.88
CA ARG A 380 -2.22 16.10 15.22
C ARG A 380 -1.65 17.04 16.28
N PRO A 381 -2.41 17.40 17.33
CA PRO A 381 -1.82 18.06 18.47
C PRO A 381 -0.87 17.13 19.21
N VAL A 382 0.23 17.66 19.73
CA VAL A 382 1.08 16.89 20.64
C VAL A 382 0.29 16.53 21.90
N CYS A 383 0.48 15.29 22.36
CA CYS A 383 -0.11 14.80 23.59
C CYS A 383 1.01 14.42 24.54
N THR A 384 0.93 14.92 25.78
CA THR A 384 1.89 14.65 26.85
C THR A 384 1.21 13.94 28.00
N LEU A 385 1.81 12.87 28.50
CA LEU A 385 1.46 12.20 29.74
C LEU A 385 2.20 12.91 30.88
N THR A 386 1.47 13.58 31.76
CA THR A 386 2.04 14.41 32.83
C THR A 386 2.01 13.73 34.19
N ARG A 387 1.15 12.73 34.38
CA ARG A 387 1.04 12.02 35.65
C ARG A 387 0.61 10.58 35.44
N LEU A 388 1.31 9.67 36.11
CA LEU A 388 0.92 8.27 36.25
C LEU A 388 1.10 7.90 37.71
N ARG A 389 0.00 7.68 38.44
CA ARG A 389 0.04 7.38 39.88
C ARG A 389 -0.85 6.20 40.21
N ARG A 390 -0.39 5.37 41.14
CA ARG A 390 -1.21 4.31 41.73
C ARG A 390 -1.95 4.85 42.96
N CYS A 391 -3.25 4.60 43.03
CA CYS A 391 -4.12 4.95 44.16
C CYS A 391 -4.81 3.65 44.63
N GLY A 392 -4.15 2.89 45.51
CA GLY A 392 -4.63 1.57 45.94
C GLY A 392 -4.69 0.56 44.77
N PRO A 393 -5.88 -0.01 44.45
CA PRO A 393 -6.07 -0.90 43.30
C PRO A 393 -6.31 -0.15 41.97
N LEU A 394 -6.60 1.15 42.04
CA LEU A 394 -6.83 2.02 40.89
C LEU A 394 -5.52 2.66 40.43
N VAL A 395 -5.50 3.03 39.15
CA VAL A 395 -4.44 3.84 38.54
C VAL A 395 -5.08 5.10 38.00
N LEU A 396 -4.48 6.22 38.37
CA LEU A 396 -4.73 7.54 37.81
C LEU A 396 -3.70 7.82 36.73
N MET A 397 -4.17 8.06 35.52
CA MET A 397 -3.37 8.51 34.39
C MET A 397 -3.89 9.87 33.94
N ALA A 398 -3.02 10.87 33.82
CA ALA A 398 -3.40 12.20 33.38
C ALA A 398 -2.35 12.82 32.44
N GLY A 399 -2.83 13.74 31.62
CA GLY A 399 -2.00 14.39 30.61
C GLY A 399 -2.64 15.65 30.05
N ARG A 400 -1.97 16.20 29.03
CA ARG A 400 -2.44 17.36 28.28
C ARG A 400 -2.31 17.12 26.78
N VAL A 401 -3.26 17.65 26.01
CA VAL A 401 -3.22 17.76 24.56
C VAL A 401 -3.07 19.24 24.22
N HIS A 402 -2.10 19.56 23.39
CA HIS A 402 -1.81 20.94 23.00
C HIS A 402 -2.90 21.49 22.08
N ASN A 403 -3.35 22.73 22.33
CA ASN A 403 -4.39 23.40 21.57
C ASN A 403 -4.05 24.87 21.31
N PRO A 404 -2.97 25.16 20.56
CA PRO A 404 -2.54 26.53 20.31
C PRO A 404 -3.59 27.25 19.44
N LEU A 405 -3.75 28.56 19.70
CA LEU A 405 -4.70 29.44 19.00
C LEU A 405 -6.14 28.88 18.95
N GLU A 406 -6.53 28.11 19.99
CA GLU A 406 -7.86 27.51 20.12
C GLU A 406 -8.33 26.70 18.90
N ARG A 407 -7.38 26.05 18.21
CA ARG A 407 -7.62 25.14 17.08
C ARG A 407 -8.77 24.14 17.26
N ILE A 408 -8.97 23.69 18.49
CA ILE A 408 -10.17 23.01 18.96
C ILE A 408 -11.01 24.06 19.68
N PRO A 409 -12.08 24.55 19.05
CA PRO A 409 -12.89 25.63 19.60
C PRO A 409 -13.48 25.28 20.98
N PRO A 410 -13.79 26.29 21.81
CA PRO A 410 -14.41 26.09 23.11
C PRO A 410 -15.75 25.32 23.05
N ASP A 411 -16.55 25.57 22.02
CA ASP A 411 -17.88 24.99 21.76
C ASP A 411 -17.84 23.58 21.14
N ALA A 412 -16.67 23.11 20.70
CA ALA A 412 -16.55 21.79 20.09
C ALA A 412 -16.86 20.64 21.08
N GLU A 413 -17.57 19.60 20.63
CA GLU A 413 -17.77 18.38 21.42
C GLU A 413 -16.47 17.56 21.44
N VAL A 414 -15.89 17.36 22.62
CA VAL A 414 -14.61 16.64 22.79
C VAL A 414 -14.78 15.40 23.65
N GLN A 415 -14.35 14.26 23.11
CA GLN A 415 -14.27 13.00 23.85
C GLN A 415 -12.86 12.41 23.75
N LEU A 416 -12.34 11.91 24.88
CA LEU A 416 -11.03 11.27 24.95
C LEU A 416 -11.11 9.84 25.47
N THR A 417 -10.33 8.93 24.88
CA THR A 417 -10.22 7.54 25.31
C THR A 417 -8.76 7.10 25.30
N VAL A 418 -8.26 6.62 26.43
CA VAL A 418 -6.92 6.01 26.55
C VAL A 418 -6.97 4.59 26.00
N GLU A 419 -6.04 4.25 25.11
CA GLU A 419 -5.95 2.95 24.46
C GLU A 419 -4.60 2.27 24.70
N PHE A 420 -4.63 0.98 25.04
CA PHE A 420 -3.47 0.12 25.11
C PHE A 420 -3.50 -0.89 23.97
N ALA A 421 -2.55 -0.80 23.03
CA ALA A 421 -2.49 -1.64 21.84
C ALA A 421 -1.33 -2.64 21.89
N ASP A 422 -1.59 -3.91 21.60
CA ASP A 422 -0.52 -4.93 21.50
C ASP A 422 0.36 -4.64 20.28
N ARG A 423 1.66 -4.38 20.52
CA ARG A 423 2.63 -4.03 19.47
C ARG A 423 2.76 -5.11 18.38
N ARG A 424 2.56 -6.38 18.72
CA ARG A 424 2.74 -7.51 17.79
C ARG A 424 1.45 -7.88 17.07
N ARG A 425 0.28 -7.54 17.61
CA ARG A 425 -1.03 -8.00 17.10
C ARG A 425 -1.93 -6.82 16.80
N LYS A 426 -1.97 -6.45 15.52
CA LYS A 426 -2.91 -5.45 14.99
C LYS A 426 -4.36 -5.89 15.28
N GLY A 427 -5.11 -5.07 16.02
CA GLY A 427 -6.52 -5.28 16.36
C GLY A 427 -6.82 -5.67 17.81
N ARG A 428 -5.80 -5.89 18.65
CA ARG A 428 -6.02 -6.05 20.09
C ARG A 428 -5.75 -4.74 20.82
N VAL A 429 -6.83 -4.02 21.09
CA VAL A 429 -6.83 -2.72 21.75
C VAL A 429 -7.74 -2.80 22.96
N LEU A 430 -7.30 -2.20 24.07
CA LEU A 430 -8.04 -2.09 25.31
C LEU A 430 -8.22 -0.61 25.61
N SER A 431 -9.44 -0.20 25.90
CA SER A 431 -9.82 1.22 25.96
C SER A 431 -10.36 1.60 27.33
N VAL A 432 -10.04 2.81 27.78
CA VAL A 432 -10.51 3.42 29.03
C VAL A 432 -10.99 4.84 28.70
N PRO A 433 -12.23 5.23 29.03
CA PRO A 433 -12.69 6.60 28.83
C PRO A 433 -11.87 7.57 29.71
N ALA A 434 -11.66 8.78 29.22
CA ALA A 434 -10.98 9.84 29.95
C ALA A 434 -11.90 11.06 30.08
N GLU A 435 -11.93 11.64 31.28
CA GLU A 435 -12.50 12.96 31.53
C GLU A 435 -11.60 14.03 30.90
N VAL A 436 -12.21 15.10 30.40
CA VAL A 436 -11.51 16.19 29.71
C VAL A 436 -11.88 17.52 30.34
N THR A 437 -10.89 18.37 30.59
CA THR A 437 -11.08 19.73 31.09
C THR A 437 -10.31 20.70 30.20
N ARG A 438 -10.95 21.79 29.80
CA ARG A 438 -10.35 22.80 28.92
C ARG A 438 -9.56 23.83 29.73
N ARG A 439 -8.39 24.23 29.23
CA ARG A 439 -7.56 25.32 29.75
C ARG A 439 -7.04 26.15 28.56
N LYS A 440 -6.68 27.40 28.78
CA LYS A 440 -6.10 28.24 27.71
C LYS A 440 -4.90 27.53 27.09
N GLY A 441 -4.94 27.29 25.78
CA GLY A 441 -3.89 26.59 25.02
C GLY A 441 -3.82 25.07 25.18
N TRP A 442 -4.64 24.42 26.03
CA TRP A 442 -4.52 22.98 26.33
C TRP A 442 -5.85 22.29 26.68
N LEU A 443 -5.97 21.02 26.31
CA LEU A 443 -6.98 20.11 26.87
C LEU A 443 -6.31 19.20 27.90
N GLN A 444 -6.71 19.32 29.17
CA GLN A 444 -6.30 18.39 30.22
C GLN A 444 -7.18 17.14 30.17
N TRP A 445 -6.58 15.98 30.38
CA TRP A 445 -7.33 14.72 30.43
C TRP A 445 -6.93 13.86 31.62
N ARG A 446 -7.90 13.10 32.12
CA ARG A 446 -7.75 12.23 33.29
C ARG A 446 -8.50 10.92 33.10
N ALA A 447 -7.84 9.81 33.33
CA ALA A 447 -8.42 8.46 33.29
C ALA A 447 -8.10 7.70 34.58
N CYS A 448 -9.14 7.21 35.24
CA CYS A 448 -9.04 6.36 36.42
C CYS A 448 -9.52 4.94 36.06
N PHE A 449 -8.69 3.92 36.30
CA PHE A 449 -9.07 2.54 35.97
C PHE A 449 -8.39 1.49 36.83
N LEU A 450 -9.00 0.29 36.87
CA LEU A 450 -8.43 -0.92 37.47
C LEU A 450 -7.55 -1.65 36.44
N PRO A 451 -6.21 -1.68 36.60
CA PRO A 451 -5.32 -2.29 35.61
C PRO A 451 -5.62 -3.77 35.37
N SER A 452 -6.01 -4.52 36.41
CA SER A 452 -6.33 -5.95 36.30
C SER A 452 -7.60 -6.26 35.48
N ARG A 453 -8.50 -5.28 35.32
CA ARG A 453 -9.71 -5.39 34.48
C ARG A 453 -9.40 -4.99 33.03
N VAL A 454 -8.68 -3.89 32.87
CA VAL A 454 -8.34 -3.34 31.54
C VAL A 454 -7.19 -4.12 30.91
N LEU A 455 -6.03 -4.16 31.56
CA LEU A 455 -4.76 -4.70 31.06
C LEU A 455 -4.60 -6.17 31.41
N ARG A 456 -5.16 -7.05 30.58
CA ARG A 456 -5.04 -8.52 30.71
C ARG A 456 -4.11 -9.12 29.64
N PRO A 457 -2.78 -9.03 29.77
CA PRO A 457 -1.86 -9.66 28.82
C PRO A 457 -2.04 -11.19 28.82
N TRP A 458 -1.55 -11.88 27.81
CA TRP A 458 -1.57 -13.35 27.74
C TRP A 458 -0.30 -13.93 28.36
N GLY A 459 0.85 -13.27 28.15
CA GLY A 459 2.13 -13.65 28.74
C GLY A 459 3.30 -13.27 27.84
N PHE A 460 4.10 -14.26 27.42
CA PHE A 460 5.31 -14.01 26.61
C PHE A 460 5.03 -13.60 25.15
N ILE A 461 3.80 -13.73 24.69
CA ILE A 461 3.40 -13.50 23.29
C ILE A 461 3.04 -12.03 23.02
N ASP A 462 2.64 -11.28 24.04
CA ASP A 462 2.25 -9.86 24.02
C ASP A 462 3.02 -9.05 25.08
N PRO A 463 4.36 -9.04 25.01
CA PRO A 463 5.19 -8.50 26.08
C PRO A 463 5.24 -6.97 26.11
N VAL A 464 4.77 -6.28 25.05
CA VAL A 464 4.85 -4.82 24.90
C VAL A 464 3.53 -4.27 24.39
N TRP A 465 3.02 -3.26 25.10
CA TRP A 465 1.76 -2.58 24.86
C TRP A 465 2.02 -1.09 24.60
N ASP A 466 1.62 -0.61 23.44
CA ASP A 466 1.74 0.78 23.04
C ASP A 466 0.59 1.62 23.62
N LEU A 467 0.92 2.76 24.23
CA LEU A 467 -0.08 3.72 24.70
C LEU A 467 -0.54 4.62 23.54
N TRP A 468 -1.85 4.82 23.45
CA TRP A 468 -2.53 5.67 22.48
C TRP A 468 -3.60 6.49 23.21
N LEU A 469 -3.96 7.63 22.64
CA LEU A 469 -5.07 8.44 23.08
C LEU A 469 -5.97 8.72 21.85
N ARG A 470 -7.25 8.34 21.91
CA ARG A 470 -8.24 8.64 20.87
C ARG A 470 -8.95 9.92 21.22
N LEU A 471 -8.73 10.94 20.42
CA LEU A 471 -9.43 12.21 20.48
C LEU A 471 -10.57 12.21 19.45
N SER A 472 -11.78 12.48 19.89
CA SER A 472 -12.93 12.76 19.04
C SER A 472 -13.27 14.24 19.18
N VAL A 473 -13.33 14.98 18.09
CA VAL A 473 -13.78 16.39 18.05
C VAL A 473 -14.93 16.47 17.06
N ASN A 474 -16.13 16.85 17.50
CA ASN A 474 -17.35 16.91 16.67
C ASN A 474 -17.58 15.61 15.86
N GLY A 475 -17.36 14.45 16.50
CA GLY A 475 -17.47 13.12 15.87
C GLY A 475 -16.26 12.68 15.01
N GLU A 476 -15.32 13.57 14.69
CA GLU A 476 -14.11 13.22 13.93
C GLU A 476 -13.02 12.64 14.84
N ARG A 477 -12.57 11.40 14.54
CA ARG A 477 -11.66 10.65 15.41
C ARG A 477 -10.21 10.68 14.95
N THR A 478 -9.33 11.06 15.87
CA THR A 478 -7.88 11.15 15.68
C THR A 478 -7.14 10.30 16.72
N ALA A 479 -6.02 9.70 16.32
CA ALA A 479 -5.16 8.90 17.20
C ALA A 479 -3.89 9.67 17.56
N LEU A 480 -3.67 9.88 18.85
CA LEU A 480 -2.49 10.55 19.40
C LEU A 480 -1.61 9.55 20.15
N ARG A 481 -0.32 9.86 20.22
CA ARG A 481 0.71 9.05 20.89
C ARG A 481 1.32 9.86 22.03
N PRO A 482 0.95 9.58 23.31
CA PRO A 482 1.48 10.34 24.42
C PRO A 482 3.00 10.26 24.53
N ARG A 483 3.63 11.41 24.70
CA ARG A 483 5.04 11.58 25.13
C ARG A 483 5.08 11.71 26.66
N PRO A 484 6.07 11.16 27.37
CA PRO A 484 6.19 11.41 28.81
C PRO A 484 6.66 12.86 29.06
N ALA A 485 6.09 13.54 30.05
CA ALA A 485 6.52 14.90 30.42
C ALA A 485 7.96 14.92 30.95
N ASP A 486 8.32 13.91 31.74
CA ASP A 486 9.61 13.72 32.37
C ASP A 486 9.79 12.23 32.71
N GLU A 487 10.92 11.86 33.32
CA GLU A 487 11.20 10.47 33.72
C GLU A 487 10.36 10.00 34.92
N THR A 488 9.86 10.90 35.78
CA THR A 488 9.07 10.52 36.97
C THR A 488 7.77 9.83 36.59
N VAL A 489 7.19 10.20 35.44
CA VAL A 489 6.00 9.57 34.87
C VAL A 489 6.24 8.09 34.50
N LEU A 490 7.50 7.71 34.27
CA LEU A 490 7.92 6.35 33.89
C LEU A 490 8.36 5.50 35.09
N GLU A 491 8.26 6.00 36.32
CA GLU A 491 8.64 5.25 37.52
C GLU A 491 7.50 4.35 38.04
N THR A 492 6.25 4.70 37.76
CA THR A 492 5.08 4.01 38.33
C THR A 492 4.74 2.72 37.57
N GLU A 493 4.96 1.57 38.23
CA GLU A 493 4.61 0.24 37.72
C GLU A 493 3.11 -0.08 37.86
N LEU A 494 2.50 -0.71 36.86
CA LEU A 494 1.10 -1.13 36.89
C LEU A 494 0.97 -2.63 37.19
N PRO A 495 0.08 -3.07 38.09
CA PRO A 495 -0.15 -4.51 38.32
C PRO A 495 -0.75 -5.18 37.07
N ALA A 496 -0.29 -6.39 36.75
CA ALA A 496 -0.78 -7.16 35.59
C ALA A 496 -1.04 -8.63 35.97
N ARG A 497 -2.11 -9.20 35.41
CA ARG A 497 -2.44 -10.63 35.59
C ARG A 497 -2.50 -11.33 34.22
N PRO A 498 -1.42 -11.99 33.76
CA PRO A 498 -1.42 -12.66 32.48
C PRO A 498 -2.37 -13.86 32.45
N ARG A 499 -3.06 -14.08 31.32
CA ARG A 499 -4.09 -15.13 31.17
C ARG A 499 -3.54 -16.55 31.07
N LEU A 500 -2.42 -16.77 30.36
CA LEU A 500 -1.91 -18.12 30.09
C LEU A 500 -0.91 -18.59 31.13
N THR A 501 -0.01 -17.70 31.57
CA THR A 501 0.99 -18.07 32.58
C THR A 501 1.42 -16.88 33.42
N ARG A 502 1.38 -17.06 34.74
CA ARG A 502 1.91 -16.07 35.69
C ARG A 502 3.43 -15.95 35.59
N LEU A 503 4.13 -16.92 34.98
CA LEU A 503 5.59 -16.89 34.82
C LEU A 503 6.08 -15.74 33.95
N ALA A 504 5.26 -15.24 33.02
CA ALA A 504 5.62 -14.15 32.11
C ALA A 504 5.84 -12.78 32.80
N GLY A 505 5.20 -12.58 33.95
CA GLY A 505 5.29 -11.34 34.72
C GLY A 505 4.05 -11.08 35.57
N ASP A 506 4.17 -10.16 36.50
CA ASP A 506 3.10 -9.70 37.41
C ASP A 506 2.84 -8.19 37.34
N ARG A 507 3.57 -7.48 36.46
CA ARG A 507 3.47 -6.01 36.33
C ARG A 507 3.84 -5.50 34.94
N LEU A 508 3.31 -4.35 34.57
CA LEU A 508 3.63 -3.59 33.37
C LEU A 508 4.48 -2.38 33.80
N VAL A 509 5.71 -2.32 33.29
CA VAL A 509 6.63 -1.20 33.52
C VAL A 509 6.54 -0.25 32.32
N PRO A 510 6.20 1.04 32.54
CA PRO A 510 6.25 2.04 31.47
C PRO A 510 7.68 2.22 30.95
N LEU A 511 7.81 2.63 29.69
CA LEU A 511 9.10 2.88 29.04
C LEU A 511 8.97 3.94 27.96
N ARG A 512 10.04 4.72 27.78
CA ARG A 512 10.24 5.63 26.65
C ARG A 512 10.70 4.82 25.43
N THR A 513 10.03 5.00 24.30
CA THR A 513 10.46 4.43 23.02
C THR A 513 11.47 5.35 22.32
N ARG A 514 12.19 4.84 21.31
CA ARG A 514 13.11 5.67 20.49
C ARG A 514 12.45 6.85 19.76
N GLN A 515 11.13 6.84 19.63
CA GLN A 515 10.34 7.94 19.04
C GLN A 515 9.70 8.82 20.13
N ASP A 516 10.25 8.77 21.34
CA ASP A 516 9.82 9.59 22.48
C ASP A 516 8.35 9.35 22.91
N ARG A 517 7.84 8.12 22.70
CA ARG A 517 6.47 7.74 23.09
C ARG A 517 6.44 6.79 24.26
N VAL A 518 5.36 6.82 25.03
CA VAL A 518 5.11 5.89 26.14
C VAL A 518 4.64 4.52 25.63
N ALA A 519 5.23 3.46 26.16
CA ALA A 519 4.75 2.10 26.03
C ALA A 519 4.91 1.37 27.37
N PHE A 520 4.34 0.18 27.49
CA PHE A 520 4.38 -0.64 28.69
C PHE A 520 4.93 -2.02 28.36
N ARG A 521 5.80 -2.55 29.21
CA ARG A 521 6.38 -3.89 29.06
C ARG A 521 6.01 -4.79 30.22
N LEU A 522 5.55 -6.01 29.93
CA LEU A 522 5.20 -7.00 30.95
C LEU A 522 6.47 -7.59 31.57
N THR A 523 6.65 -7.45 32.88
CA THR A 523 7.80 -7.85 33.69
C THR A 523 7.38 -8.49 35.03
N GLY A 524 8.31 -9.06 35.79
CA GLY A 524 8.07 -9.43 37.19
C GLY A 524 9.32 -9.42 38.07
N ARG A 525 9.15 -9.15 39.36
CA ARG A 525 10.26 -8.95 40.32
C ARG A 525 10.85 -10.25 40.89
N ARG A 526 10.03 -11.29 41.08
CA ARG A 526 10.45 -12.56 41.71
C ARG A 526 11.51 -13.31 40.89
N LEU A 527 12.40 -14.03 41.58
CA LEU A 527 13.49 -14.82 40.98
C LEU A 527 12.99 -15.73 39.84
N ARG A 528 11.87 -16.42 40.03
CA ARG A 528 11.21 -17.25 39.00
C ARG A 528 10.88 -16.51 37.69
N HIS A 529 10.54 -15.22 37.72
CA HIS A 529 10.30 -14.42 36.51
C HIS A 529 11.60 -14.02 35.83
N ARG A 530 12.64 -13.73 36.62
CA ARG A 530 13.99 -13.43 36.11
C ARG A 530 14.61 -14.67 35.47
N LEU A 531 14.48 -15.83 36.10
CA LEU A 531 14.91 -17.14 35.58
C LEU A 531 14.13 -17.53 34.33
N ALA A 532 12.79 -17.40 34.33
CA ALA A 532 11.98 -17.67 33.14
C ALA A 532 12.39 -16.75 31.97
N ARG A 533 12.62 -15.46 32.21
CA ARG A 533 13.10 -14.52 31.18
C ARG A 533 14.54 -14.79 30.74
N ARG A 534 15.43 -15.21 31.64
CA ARG A 534 16.78 -15.69 31.30
C ARG A 534 16.70 -16.95 30.45
N ALA A 535 15.81 -17.90 30.78
CA ALA A 535 15.54 -19.07 29.96
C ALA A 535 14.96 -18.71 28.60
N VAL A 536 14.08 -17.69 28.50
CA VAL A 536 13.60 -17.14 27.21
C VAL A 536 14.75 -16.50 26.41
N ARG A 537 15.63 -15.72 27.05
CA ARG A 537 16.77 -15.08 26.37
C ARG A 537 17.84 -16.10 25.95
N TRP A 538 18.19 -17.02 26.83
CA TRP A 538 19.05 -18.17 26.56
C TRP A 538 18.48 -19.01 25.41
N ALA A 539 17.18 -19.25 25.42
CA ALA A 539 16.52 -19.94 24.32
C ALA A 539 16.40 -19.14 23.02
N ALA A 540 16.49 -17.81 23.07
CA ALA A 540 16.64 -17.00 21.85
C ALA A 540 18.09 -17.03 21.35
N ALA A 541 19.08 -17.12 22.25
CA ALA A 541 20.51 -17.05 21.97
C ALA A 541 21.13 -18.39 21.51
N THR A 542 20.68 -19.54 22.02
CA THR A 542 21.26 -20.86 21.72
C THR A 542 20.47 -21.68 20.70
N ARG A 543 21.15 -22.52 19.90
CA ARG A 543 20.53 -23.34 18.85
C ARG A 543 19.55 -24.38 19.44
N ALA A 544 19.88 -24.98 20.58
CA ALA A 544 19.04 -25.95 21.30
C ALA A 544 17.83 -25.29 21.98
N GLY A 545 18.03 -24.16 22.67
CA GLY A 545 16.93 -23.42 23.27
C GLY A 545 15.98 -22.83 22.24
N ARG A 546 16.46 -22.44 21.04
CA ARG A 546 15.61 -22.02 19.92
C ARG A 546 14.67 -23.14 19.46
N ARG A 547 15.07 -24.42 19.53
CA ARG A 547 14.21 -25.58 19.19
C ARG A 547 13.14 -25.81 20.26
N LEU A 548 13.49 -25.75 21.54
CA LEU A 548 12.54 -25.90 22.65
C LEU A 548 11.50 -24.76 22.67
N TRP A 549 11.94 -23.51 22.47
CA TRP A 549 11.03 -22.37 22.38
C TRP A 549 10.14 -22.41 21.13
N ARG A 550 10.64 -22.96 20.01
CA ARG A 550 9.81 -23.28 18.84
C ARG A 550 8.75 -24.32 19.17
N ARG A 551 9.07 -25.36 19.95
CA ARG A 551 8.10 -26.40 20.38
C ARG A 551 7.02 -25.84 21.32
N ILE A 552 7.39 -24.99 22.29
CA ILE A 552 6.43 -24.34 23.20
C ILE A 552 5.53 -23.36 22.43
N ARG A 553 6.11 -22.51 21.57
CA ARG A 553 5.31 -21.67 20.66
C ARG A 553 4.44 -22.49 19.72
N ALA A 554 4.96 -23.61 19.20
CA ALA A 554 4.22 -24.50 18.33
C ALA A 554 3.03 -25.12 19.08
N ALA A 555 3.20 -25.57 20.33
CA ALA A 555 2.11 -26.12 21.13
C ALA A 555 1.03 -25.07 21.45
N GLU A 556 1.41 -23.86 21.87
CA GLU A 556 0.44 -22.77 22.10
C GLU A 556 -0.23 -22.29 20.79
N GLN A 557 0.51 -22.25 19.69
CA GLN A 557 -0.04 -21.98 18.37
C GLN A 557 -0.93 -23.12 17.90
N ASP A 558 -0.64 -24.38 18.25
CA ASP A 558 -1.39 -25.55 17.81
C ASP A 558 -2.73 -25.67 18.55
N VAL A 559 -2.77 -25.40 19.86
CA VAL A 559 -4.05 -25.31 20.61
C VAL A 559 -4.92 -24.19 20.05
N ARG A 560 -4.34 -23.02 19.74
CA ARG A 560 -5.06 -21.90 19.12
C ARG A 560 -5.46 -22.19 17.67
N ARG A 561 -4.63 -22.89 16.91
CA ARG A 561 -4.91 -23.35 15.54
C ARG A 561 -6.05 -24.35 15.55
N ARG A 562 -6.09 -25.28 16.50
CA ARG A 562 -7.17 -26.26 16.68
C ARG A 562 -8.49 -25.55 17.00
N LEU A 563 -8.55 -24.72 18.03
CA LEU A 563 -9.77 -23.97 18.41
C LEU A 563 -10.21 -22.93 17.36
N GLY A 564 -9.27 -22.37 16.60
CA GLY A 564 -9.54 -21.43 15.53
C GLY A 564 -9.82 -22.07 14.17
N SER A 565 -9.54 -23.38 14.02
CA SER A 565 -9.61 -24.07 12.72
C SER A 565 -11.05 -24.13 12.22
N GLN A 566 -11.21 -24.03 10.89
CA GLN A 566 -12.52 -24.23 10.29
C GLN A 566 -13.06 -25.65 10.57
N LYS A 567 -12.19 -26.68 10.58
CA LYS A 567 -12.61 -28.06 10.87
C LYS A 567 -13.25 -28.20 12.25
N THR A 568 -12.64 -27.65 13.30
CA THR A 568 -13.20 -27.70 14.66
C THR A 568 -14.49 -26.89 14.77
N LYS A 569 -14.56 -25.69 14.17
CA LYS A 569 -15.78 -24.89 14.15
C LYS A 569 -16.93 -25.57 13.42
N GLN A 570 -16.66 -26.20 12.28
CA GLN A 570 -17.64 -27.00 11.54
C GLN A 570 -18.11 -28.21 12.36
N ALA A 571 -17.19 -28.90 13.05
CA ALA A 571 -17.55 -30.02 13.93
C ALA A 571 -18.45 -29.57 15.09
N VAL A 572 -18.09 -28.48 15.78
CA VAL A 572 -18.91 -27.89 16.86
C VAL A 572 -20.26 -27.40 16.33
N TYR A 573 -20.29 -26.78 15.15
CA TYR A 573 -21.53 -26.37 14.50
C TYR A 573 -22.44 -27.58 14.26
N ASN A 574 -21.93 -28.62 13.59
CA ASN A 574 -22.71 -29.79 13.18
C ASN A 574 -23.13 -30.68 14.36
N ARG A 575 -22.38 -30.69 15.46
CA ARG A 575 -22.67 -31.52 16.65
C ARG A 575 -23.45 -30.80 17.74
N LEU A 576 -23.16 -29.52 17.98
CA LEU A 576 -23.69 -28.76 19.13
C LEU A 576 -24.61 -27.62 18.71
N LEU A 577 -24.15 -26.69 17.86
CA LEU A 577 -24.91 -25.44 17.61
C LEU A 577 -26.24 -25.69 16.89
N VAL A 578 -26.27 -26.66 15.98
CA VAL A 578 -27.51 -27.05 15.27
C VAL A 578 -28.57 -27.69 16.17
N ARG A 579 -28.25 -28.02 17.44
CA ARG A 579 -29.24 -28.50 18.42
C ARG A 579 -29.99 -27.36 19.12
N LEU A 580 -29.51 -26.12 19.05
CA LEU A 580 -30.19 -24.96 19.61
C LEU A 580 -31.51 -24.69 18.86
N PRO A 581 -32.54 -24.05 19.45
CA PRO A 581 -33.77 -23.75 18.74
C PRO A 581 -33.56 -22.72 17.61
N ILE A 582 -34.24 -22.94 16.48
CA ILE A 582 -34.34 -21.97 15.38
C ILE A 582 -35.07 -20.73 15.92
N ARG A 583 -34.57 -19.55 15.58
CA ARG A 583 -35.22 -18.28 15.89
C ARG A 583 -36.10 -17.89 14.71
N LYS A 584 -37.41 -17.98 14.90
CA LYS A 584 -38.40 -17.51 13.93
C LYS A 584 -38.20 -16.03 13.61
N GLY A 585 -38.46 -15.64 12.37
CA GLY A 585 -38.25 -14.30 11.85
C GLY A 585 -36.78 -13.89 11.80
N THR A 586 -35.85 -14.81 11.52
CA THR A 586 -34.42 -14.47 11.36
C THR A 586 -33.84 -14.99 10.05
N ALA A 587 -33.05 -14.16 9.38
CA ALA A 587 -32.44 -14.47 8.10
C ALA A 587 -30.95 -14.16 8.06
N VAL A 588 -30.15 -15.00 7.42
CA VAL A 588 -28.73 -14.75 7.15
C VAL A 588 -28.52 -14.52 5.67
N PHE A 589 -28.00 -13.34 5.32
CA PHE A 589 -27.72 -12.91 3.96
C PHE A 589 -26.20 -12.92 3.69
N GLU A 590 -25.82 -13.35 2.50
CA GLU A 590 -24.43 -13.35 2.04
C GLU A 590 -24.36 -13.14 0.52
N SER A 591 -23.48 -12.25 0.05
CA SER A 591 -23.15 -12.12 -1.37
C SER A 591 -21.65 -12.30 -1.62
N ARG A 592 -21.29 -13.02 -2.68
CA ARG A 592 -19.90 -13.37 -3.06
C ARG A 592 -19.10 -13.88 -1.88
N MET A 593 -19.67 -14.84 -1.13
CA MET A 593 -19.05 -15.39 0.08
C MET A 593 -18.71 -14.32 1.14
N GLY A 594 -19.55 -13.30 1.24
CA GLY A 594 -19.43 -12.17 2.17
C GLY A 594 -18.48 -11.07 1.70
N ALA A 595 -17.93 -11.12 0.49
CA ALA A 595 -16.98 -10.11 0.04
C ALA A 595 -17.60 -8.72 -0.13
N CYS A 596 -18.92 -8.64 -0.37
CA CYS A 596 -19.62 -7.39 -0.64
C CYS A 596 -21.11 -7.44 -0.27
N TYR A 597 -21.71 -6.26 -0.23
CA TYR A 597 -23.15 -6.03 -0.27
C TYR A 597 -23.52 -5.69 -1.72
N ALA A 598 -24.04 -6.68 -2.46
CA ALA A 598 -24.35 -6.58 -3.90
C ALA A 598 -25.23 -7.76 -4.35
N GLY A 599 -25.59 -7.78 -5.64
CA GLY A 599 -26.25 -8.90 -6.30
C GLY A 599 -27.66 -9.19 -5.78
N ASN A 600 -28.23 -10.33 -6.16
CA ASN A 600 -29.62 -10.68 -5.79
C ASN A 600 -29.91 -10.57 -4.28
N PRO A 601 -29.01 -10.97 -3.35
CA PRO A 601 -29.26 -10.83 -1.92
C PRO A 601 -29.42 -9.37 -1.44
N ARG A 602 -28.74 -8.40 -2.08
CA ARG A 602 -28.90 -6.97 -1.76
C ARG A 602 -30.35 -6.53 -2.02
N TYR A 603 -30.86 -6.79 -3.21
CA TYR A 603 -32.17 -6.30 -3.63
C TYR A 603 -33.32 -7.00 -2.88
N ILE A 604 -33.17 -8.29 -2.55
CA ILE A 604 -34.10 -8.98 -1.64
C ILE A 604 -34.10 -8.32 -0.25
N TYR A 605 -32.93 -7.96 0.27
CA TYR A 605 -32.81 -7.31 1.57
C TYR A 605 -33.45 -5.92 1.58
N GLU A 606 -33.21 -5.12 0.55
CA GLU A 606 -33.79 -3.77 0.40
C GLU A 606 -35.31 -3.84 0.31
N GLU A 607 -35.85 -4.78 -0.46
CA GLU A 607 -37.29 -5.01 -0.56
C GLU A 607 -37.90 -5.52 0.76
N LEU A 608 -37.19 -6.42 1.45
CA LEU A 608 -37.63 -6.91 2.76
C LEU A 608 -37.72 -5.78 3.78
N ARG A 609 -36.80 -4.81 3.71
CA ARG A 609 -36.87 -3.59 4.53
C ARG A 609 -38.02 -2.68 4.11
N ARG A 610 -38.20 -2.47 2.81
CA ARG A 610 -39.25 -1.61 2.25
C ARG A 610 -40.65 -2.12 2.62
N SER A 611 -40.85 -3.43 2.57
CA SER A 611 -42.13 -4.08 2.93
C SER A 611 -42.45 -4.08 4.43
N GLY A 612 -41.53 -3.64 5.30
CA GLY A 612 -41.77 -3.53 6.75
C GLY A 612 -41.93 -4.86 7.49
N ARG A 613 -41.64 -6.00 6.84
CA ARG A 613 -41.81 -7.33 7.45
C ARG A 613 -40.88 -7.51 8.66
N PRO A 614 -41.34 -8.13 9.77
CA PRO A 614 -40.58 -8.23 11.02
C PRO A 614 -39.47 -9.30 10.99
N ILE A 615 -38.65 -9.32 9.94
CA ILE A 615 -37.54 -10.26 9.77
C ILE A 615 -36.23 -9.63 10.24
N ARG A 616 -35.59 -10.24 11.24
CA ARG A 616 -34.30 -9.83 11.76
C ARG A 616 -33.18 -10.38 10.87
N VAL A 617 -32.58 -9.49 10.09
CA VAL A 617 -31.53 -9.84 9.13
C VAL A 617 -30.14 -9.76 9.75
N VAL A 618 -29.31 -10.74 9.42
CA VAL A 618 -27.87 -10.78 9.71
C VAL A 618 -27.10 -10.87 8.39
N TRP A 619 -26.23 -9.91 8.12
CA TRP A 619 -25.36 -9.93 6.95
C TRP A 619 -24.00 -10.52 7.29
N SER A 620 -23.52 -11.47 6.48
CA SER A 620 -22.15 -11.96 6.59
C SER A 620 -21.17 -11.15 5.75
N TYR A 621 -20.04 -10.78 6.35
CA TYR A 621 -18.95 -10.12 5.64
C TYR A 621 -17.62 -10.87 5.75
N ALA A 622 -16.83 -10.82 4.68
CA ALA A 622 -15.48 -11.34 4.55
C ALA A 622 -14.51 -10.17 4.38
N GLY A 623 -13.43 -10.16 5.17
CA GLY A 623 -12.43 -9.07 5.14
C GLY A 623 -12.86 -7.84 5.93
N SER A 624 -13.64 -6.94 5.32
CA SER A 624 -13.99 -5.61 5.85
C SER A 624 -15.51 -5.40 5.92
N PRO A 625 -16.05 -4.79 7.00
CA PRO A 625 -17.47 -4.45 7.08
C PRO A 625 -17.83 -3.16 6.33
N ARG A 626 -16.87 -2.45 5.74
CA ARG A 626 -17.12 -1.21 4.98
C ARG A 626 -17.99 -1.52 3.74
N GLY A 627 -18.98 -0.67 3.48
CA GLY A 627 -19.89 -0.80 2.34
C GLY A 627 -21.14 -1.65 2.62
N PHE A 628 -21.24 -2.28 3.79
CA PHE A 628 -22.47 -2.94 4.23
C PHE A 628 -23.41 -1.93 4.94
N PRO A 629 -24.73 -2.18 4.97
CA PRO A 629 -25.71 -1.32 5.64
C PRO A 629 -25.37 -1.15 7.13
N ARG A 630 -25.44 0.09 7.64
CA ARG A 630 -25.07 0.42 9.03
C ARG A 630 -26.08 -0.09 10.05
N ASP A 631 -27.33 -0.19 9.64
CA ASP A 631 -28.46 -0.67 10.42
C ASP A 631 -28.57 -2.21 10.43
N ALA A 632 -27.88 -2.90 9.52
CA ALA A 632 -27.84 -4.36 9.50
C ALA A 632 -26.89 -4.91 10.58
N ARG A 633 -27.29 -6.02 11.21
CA ARG A 633 -26.38 -6.76 12.09
C ARG A 633 -25.33 -7.50 11.26
N LEU A 634 -24.07 -7.07 11.37
CA LEU A 634 -22.96 -7.67 10.63
C LEU A 634 -22.25 -8.78 11.44
N VAL A 635 -21.98 -9.92 10.78
CA VAL A 635 -21.16 -11.01 11.35
C VAL A 635 -20.03 -11.41 10.42
N ARG A 636 -18.81 -11.50 10.97
CA ARG A 636 -17.65 -11.92 10.17
C ARG A 636 -17.76 -13.38 9.78
N ARG A 637 -17.68 -13.69 8.48
CA ARG A 637 -17.72 -15.05 7.92
C ARG A 637 -16.68 -15.95 8.61
N GLY A 638 -17.10 -17.15 9.01
CA GLY A 638 -16.26 -18.13 9.71
C GLY A 638 -15.96 -17.83 11.19
N SER A 639 -16.50 -16.76 11.77
CA SER A 639 -16.47 -16.51 13.21
C SER A 639 -17.46 -17.42 13.96
N TRP A 640 -17.34 -17.52 15.29
CA TRP A 640 -18.33 -18.24 16.10
C TRP A 640 -19.73 -17.60 16.00
N ALA A 641 -19.80 -16.27 15.93
CA ALA A 641 -21.06 -15.54 15.75
C ALA A 641 -21.73 -15.90 14.41
N TYR A 642 -20.95 -16.07 13.34
CA TYR A 642 -21.45 -16.53 12.04
C TYR A 642 -22.02 -17.95 12.10
N HIS A 643 -21.31 -18.89 12.71
CA HIS A 643 -21.79 -20.27 12.88
C HIS A 643 -23.06 -20.32 13.75
N LEU A 644 -23.12 -19.52 14.81
CA LEU A 644 -24.29 -19.43 15.68
C LEU A 644 -25.49 -18.80 14.94
N ALA A 645 -25.26 -17.77 14.12
CA ALA A 645 -26.31 -17.14 13.32
C ALA A 645 -26.91 -18.15 12.33
N LEU A 646 -26.08 -18.84 11.54
CA LEU A 646 -26.55 -19.86 10.60
C LEU A 646 -27.30 -21.01 11.29
N ALA A 647 -26.82 -21.49 12.43
CA ALA A 647 -27.41 -22.63 13.14
C ALA A 647 -28.84 -22.36 13.63
N ARG A 648 -29.17 -21.08 13.86
CA ARG A 648 -30.43 -20.63 14.43
C ARG A 648 -31.30 -19.84 13.45
N ALA A 649 -30.81 -19.55 12.25
CA ALA A 649 -31.57 -18.80 11.26
C ALA A 649 -32.72 -19.63 10.69
N GLU A 650 -33.86 -18.97 10.50
CA GLU A 650 -34.98 -19.55 9.76
C GLU A 650 -34.72 -19.51 8.26
N PHE A 651 -34.09 -18.44 7.77
CA PHE A 651 -33.79 -18.26 6.34
C PHE A 651 -32.30 -18.13 6.08
N TRP A 652 -31.81 -18.82 5.06
CA TRP A 652 -30.49 -18.68 4.47
C TRP A 652 -30.65 -18.10 3.06
N VAL A 653 -29.98 -16.98 2.75
CA VAL A 653 -30.05 -16.31 1.44
C VAL A 653 -28.64 -16.05 0.93
N ASP A 654 -28.26 -16.63 -0.21
CA ASP A 654 -26.98 -16.32 -0.86
C ASP A 654 -27.01 -16.48 -2.40
N ASP A 655 -25.90 -16.11 -3.06
CA ASP A 655 -25.69 -16.15 -4.52
C ASP A 655 -24.54 -17.07 -5.01
N HIS A 656 -23.75 -17.67 -4.11
CA HIS A 656 -22.55 -18.49 -4.46
C HIS A 656 -22.42 -19.80 -3.67
N GLY A 657 -23.05 -19.87 -2.50
CA GLY A 657 -23.09 -21.03 -1.61
C GLY A 657 -22.48 -20.79 -0.23
N PHE A 658 -23.25 -21.11 0.81
CA PHE A 658 -22.71 -21.29 2.17
C PHE A 658 -21.74 -22.48 2.24
N PRO A 659 -20.73 -22.45 3.15
CA PRO A 659 -19.69 -23.47 3.23
C PRO A 659 -20.25 -24.89 3.29
N GLY A 660 -19.82 -25.75 2.35
CA GLY A 660 -20.39 -27.10 2.19
C GLY A 660 -20.21 -28.04 3.38
N GLY A 661 -19.31 -27.72 4.33
CA GLY A 661 -19.15 -28.47 5.57
C GLY A 661 -20.22 -28.20 6.64
N LEU A 662 -21.15 -27.27 6.41
CA LEU A 662 -22.21 -26.92 7.35
C LEU A 662 -23.51 -27.62 6.99
N ARG A 663 -24.07 -28.38 7.94
CA ARG A 663 -25.38 -29.01 7.83
C ARG A 663 -26.50 -27.96 7.87
N LYS A 664 -27.39 -27.98 6.87
CA LYS A 664 -28.67 -27.26 6.89
C LYS A 664 -29.67 -28.02 7.78
N ARG A 665 -30.48 -27.31 8.55
CA ARG A 665 -31.54 -27.91 9.37
C ARG A 665 -32.86 -28.03 8.60
N ARG A 666 -33.71 -28.98 8.99
CA ARG A 666 -35.03 -29.18 8.35
C ARG A 666 -35.93 -27.94 8.45
N GLY A 667 -35.93 -27.23 9.58
CA GLY A 667 -36.72 -25.99 9.76
C GLY A 667 -36.06 -24.71 9.26
N THR A 668 -34.98 -24.80 8.49
CA THR A 668 -34.32 -23.65 7.85
C THR A 668 -34.57 -23.71 6.35
N THR A 669 -35.14 -22.65 5.78
CA THR A 669 -35.36 -22.46 4.35
C THR A 669 -34.13 -21.81 3.71
N TYR A 670 -33.56 -22.45 2.70
CA TYR A 670 -32.40 -21.96 1.97
C TYR A 670 -32.80 -21.53 0.55
N LEU A 671 -32.81 -20.22 0.36
CA LEU A 671 -32.94 -19.55 -0.93
C LEU A 671 -31.55 -19.37 -1.56
N GLN A 672 -31.32 -20.06 -2.66
CA GLN A 672 -30.15 -19.86 -3.52
C GLN A 672 -30.54 -19.00 -4.72
N THR A 673 -29.90 -17.86 -4.85
CA THR A 673 -30.23 -16.87 -5.89
C THR A 673 -29.36 -16.98 -7.13
N TRP A 674 -28.22 -17.68 -7.01
CA TRP A 674 -27.16 -17.73 -8.00
C TRP A 674 -26.73 -16.31 -8.46
N HIS A 675 -25.92 -16.22 -9.51
CA HIS A 675 -25.26 -14.98 -9.90
C HIS A 675 -25.22 -14.71 -11.42
N GLY A 676 -26.04 -15.40 -12.21
CA GLY A 676 -26.15 -15.18 -13.65
C GLY A 676 -26.57 -16.43 -14.43
N SER A 677 -27.21 -16.22 -15.57
CA SER A 677 -27.54 -17.31 -16.50
C SER A 677 -26.31 -18.02 -17.04
N ALA A 678 -26.48 -19.30 -17.34
CA ALA A 678 -25.40 -20.13 -17.84
C ALA A 678 -25.22 -19.96 -19.35
N PHE A 679 -24.12 -19.32 -19.76
CA PHE A 679 -23.62 -19.45 -21.13
C PHE A 679 -22.74 -20.70 -21.28
N LYS A 680 -21.93 -20.97 -20.26
CA LYS A 680 -20.98 -22.10 -20.21
C LYS A 680 -21.63 -23.27 -19.48
N ARG A 681 -21.26 -24.50 -19.83
CA ARG A 681 -21.72 -25.70 -19.11
C ARG A 681 -21.34 -25.64 -17.64
N MET A 682 -22.33 -25.85 -16.76
CA MET A 682 -22.18 -25.72 -15.30
C MET A 682 -22.47 -27.06 -14.60
N GLY A 683 -21.89 -27.23 -13.41
CA GLY A 683 -22.17 -28.39 -12.57
C GLY A 683 -21.85 -29.70 -13.27
N LEU A 684 -22.81 -30.62 -13.27
CA LEU A 684 -22.73 -31.97 -13.86
C LEU A 684 -22.57 -31.96 -15.39
N ASP A 685 -22.87 -30.85 -16.06
CA ASP A 685 -22.62 -30.69 -17.50
C ASP A 685 -21.18 -30.26 -17.80
N HIS A 686 -20.44 -29.76 -16.80
CA HIS A 686 -19.05 -29.35 -16.96
C HIS A 686 -18.16 -30.60 -17.14
N PRO A 687 -17.29 -30.66 -18.18
CA PRO A 687 -16.51 -31.87 -18.49
C PRO A 687 -15.71 -32.43 -17.32
N GLU A 688 -15.05 -31.56 -16.54
CA GLU A 688 -14.27 -31.99 -15.36
C GLU A 688 -15.13 -32.70 -14.31
N LEU A 689 -16.30 -32.15 -13.94
CA LEU A 689 -17.16 -32.74 -12.92
C LEU A 689 -17.93 -33.96 -13.45
N LYS A 690 -18.29 -33.94 -14.73
CA LYS A 690 -18.90 -35.08 -15.41
C LYS A 690 -17.97 -36.29 -15.46
N ARG A 691 -16.67 -36.05 -15.64
CA ARG A 691 -15.60 -37.07 -15.60
C ARG A 691 -15.10 -37.38 -14.17
N ALA A 692 -15.50 -36.61 -13.16
CA ALA A 692 -15.05 -36.79 -11.79
C ALA A 692 -15.62 -38.07 -11.14
N GLY A 693 -14.92 -38.59 -10.14
CA GLY A 693 -15.34 -39.80 -9.42
C GLY A 693 -16.65 -39.63 -8.64
N ARG A 694 -17.35 -40.75 -8.38
CA ARG A 694 -18.66 -40.78 -7.69
C ARG A 694 -18.68 -40.00 -6.37
N ALA A 695 -17.57 -39.99 -5.61
CA ALA A 695 -17.48 -39.27 -4.34
C ALA A 695 -17.55 -37.74 -4.50
N GLU A 696 -16.95 -37.20 -5.57
CA GLU A 696 -16.96 -35.78 -5.88
C GLU A 696 -18.32 -35.33 -6.40
N GLN A 697 -18.92 -36.11 -7.30
CA GLN A 697 -20.30 -35.89 -7.75
C GLN A 697 -21.30 -35.97 -6.58
N ALA A 698 -21.16 -36.94 -5.67
CA ALA A 698 -21.99 -37.03 -4.47
C ALA A 698 -21.78 -35.84 -3.52
N ARG A 699 -20.57 -35.29 -3.42
CA ARG A 699 -20.31 -34.08 -2.64
C ARG A 699 -20.98 -32.86 -3.26
N PHE A 700 -20.96 -32.74 -4.58
CA PHE A 700 -21.67 -31.70 -5.32
C PHE A 700 -23.18 -31.82 -5.15
N ALA A 701 -23.76 -33.01 -5.34
CA ALA A 701 -25.18 -33.27 -5.13
C ALA A 701 -25.64 -32.98 -3.69
N ARG A 702 -24.81 -33.32 -2.68
CA ARG A 702 -25.10 -32.93 -1.29
C ARG A 702 -25.09 -31.42 -1.08
N MET A 703 -24.28 -30.68 -1.82
CA MET A 703 -24.21 -29.22 -1.71
C MET A 703 -25.47 -28.57 -2.28
N THR A 704 -25.88 -28.97 -3.49
CA THR A 704 -27.03 -28.42 -4.21
C THR A 704 -28.36 -28.93 -3.65
N GLY A 705 -28.39 -30.16 -3.13
CA GLY A 705 -29.56 -30.73 -2.45
C GLY A 705 -29.99 -29.99 -1.17
N ARG A 706 -29.17 -29.04 -0.66
CA ARG A 706 -29.55 -28.15 0.44
C ARG A 706 -30.45 -27.00 0.02
N PHE A 707 -30.48 -26.64 -1.26
CA PHE A 707 -31.30 -25.53 -1.73
C PHE A 707 -32.77 -25.96 -1.62
N ASP A 708 -33.59 -25.19 -0.90
CA ASP A 708 -35.05 -25.44 -0.84
C ASP A 708 -35.76 -24.64 -1.93
N ARG A 709 -35.16 -23.50 -2.32
CA ARG A 709 -35.64 -22.59 -3.35
C ARG A 709 -34.48 -22.09 -4.19
N PHE A 710 -34.64 -22.04 -5.50
CA PHE A 710 -33.61 -21.66 -6.46
C PHE A 710 -34.17 -20.71 -7.52
N LEU A 711 -33.60 -19.52 -7.66
CA LEU A 711 -34.08 -18.54 -8.63
C LEU A 711 -33.70 -18.94 -10.07
N VAL A 712 -34.67 -18.80 -10.98
CA VAL A 712 -34.44 -18.89 -12.42
C VAL A 712 -35.06 -17.68 -13.10
N ARG A 713 -34.40 -17.18 -14.14
CA ARG A 713 -34.87 -15.97 -14.86
C ARG A 713 -35.55 -16.22 -16.20
N SER A 714 -35.41 -17.42 -16.74
CA SER A 714 -36.03 -17.83 -18.00
C SER A 714 -36.04 -19.34 -18.12
N ARG A 715 -36.77 -19.85 -19.12
CA ARG A 715 -36.72 -21.25 -19.50
C ARG A 715 -35.29 -21.75 -19.78
N HIS A 716 -34.43 -20.90 -20.33
CA HIS A 716 -33.02 -21.22 -20.54
C HIS A 716 -32.31 -21.64 -19.25
N ASP A 717 -32.54 -20.94 -18.14
CA ASP A 717 -31.95 -21.30 -16.84
C ASP A 717 -32.46 -22.64 -16.31
N VAL A 718 -33.72 -22.97 -16.58
CA VAL A 718 -34.32 -24.27 -16.21
C VAL A 718 -33.62 -25.41 -16.95
N ASP A 719 -33.49 -25.27 -18.26
CA ASP A 719 -32.98 -26.33 -19.14
C ASP A 719 -31.44 -26.45 -19.07
N THR A 720 -30.74 -25.42 -18.62
CA THR A 720 -29.27 -25.37 -18.52
C THR A 720 -28.77 -25.34 -17.08
N LEU A 721 -28.80 -24.17 -16.41
CA LEU A 721 -28.21 -23.94 -15.10
C LEU A 721 -28.79 -24.87 -14.03
N ALA A 722 -30.12 -24.90 -13.88
CA ALA A 722 -30.79 -25.70 -12.85
C ALA A 722 -30.55 -27.19 -13.06
N ARG A 723 -30.71 -27.66 -14.31
CA ARG A 723 -30.42 -29.05 -14.72
C ARG A 723 -28.96 -29.43 -14.45
N GLY A 724 -28.01 -28.60 -14.90
CA GLY A 724 -26.59 -28.83 -14.71
C GLY A 724 -26.18 -28.84 -13.24
N LEU A 725 -26.81 -28.03 -12.39
CA LEU A 725 -26.60 -28.06 -10.93
C LEU A 725 -27.32 -29.23 -10.23
N GLY A 726 -28.20 -29.96 -10.93
CA GLY A 726 -29.02 -31.03 -10.36
C GLY A 726 -30.06 -30.53 -9.36
N VAL A 727 -30.60 -29.33 -9.57
CA VAL A 727 -31.67 -28.76 -8.74
C VAL A 727 -33.01 -29.33 -9.20
N ALA A 728 -33.80 -29.84 -8.25
CA ALA A 728 -35.09 -30.44 -8.57
C ALA A 728 -36.12 -29.38 -9.06
N PRO A 729 -36.96 -29.70 -10.06
CA PRO A 729 -37.90 -28.75 -10.67
C PRO A 729 -38.87 -28.07 -9.68
N ASP A 730 -39.32 -28.78 -8.65
CA ASP A 730 -40.23 -28.29 -7.60
C ASP A 730 -39.60 -27.21 -6.68
N ARG A 731 -38.29 -27.03 -6.79
CA ARG A 731 -37.53 -26.03 -6.02
C ARG A 731 -37.28 -24.75 -6.81
N LEU A 732 -37.57 -24.74 -8.11
CA LEU A 732 -37.30 -23.59 -8.97
C LEU A 732 -38.32 -22.48 -8.72
N LEU A 733 -37.84 -21.23 -8.75
CA LEU A 733 -38.64 -20.03 -8.60
C LEU A 733 -38.51 -19.18 -9.88
N PRO A 734 -39.48 -19.27 -10.80
CA PRO A 734 -39.51 -18.51 -12.04
C PRO A 734 -40.01 -17.08 -11.80
N VAL A 735 -39.14 -16.27 -11.18
CA VAL A 735 -39.47 -14.90 -10.75
C VAL A 735 -38.51 -13.86 -11.31
N GLY A 736 -37.47 -14.25 -12.04
CA GLY A 736 -36.41 -13.33 -12.46
C GLY A 736 -35.34 -13.17 -11.39
N TYR A 737 -34.41 -12.26 -11.65
CA TYR A 737 -33.35 -11.92 -10.71
C TYR A 737 -33.63 -10.57 -10.02
N PRO A 738 -33.69 -10.52 -8.67
CA PRO A 738 -33.87 -9.28 -7.92
C PRO A 738 -32.88 -8.17 -8.28
N ARG A 739 -31.64 -8.50 -8.67
CA ARG A 739 -30.66 -7.48 -9.10
C ARG A 739 -30.97 -6.84 -10.45
N ASN A 740 -31.87 -7.42 -11.22
CA ASN A 740 -32.30 -6.96 -12.53
C ASN A 740 -33.54 -6.07 -12.44
N ASP A 741 -34.25 -6.02 -11.31
CA ASP A 741 -35.42 -5.15 -11.15
C ASP A 741 -35.12 -3.67 -11.51
N PRO A 742 -33.98 -3.08 -11.08
CA PRO A 742 -33.62 -1.72 -11.48
C PRO A 742 -33.33 -1.56 -12.98
N LEU A 743 -32.97 -2.64 -13.69
CA LEU A 743 -32.73 -2.60 -15.14
C LEU A 743 -34.05 -2.47 -15.91
N VAL A 744 -35.15 -2.92 -15.33
CA VAL A 744 -36.51 -2.80 -15.89
C VAL A 744 -37.18 -1.51 -15.43
N ASN A 745 -37.10 -1.20 -14.13
CA ASN A 745 -37.84 -0.08 -13.53
C ASN A 745 -37.10 1.26 -13.56
N GLY A 746 -35.80 1.24 -13.86
CA GLY A 746 -34.90 2.34 -13.53
C GLY A 746 -34.37 2.22 -12.10
N GLY A 747 -33.07 2.49 -11.92
CA GLY A 747 -32.44 2.50 -10.60
C GLY A 747 -32.69 3.79 -9.81
N ASP A 748 -32.20 3.83 -8.57
CA ASP A 748 -32.26 5.01 -7.72
C ASP A 748 -31.51 6.20 -8.39
N PRO A 749 -32.20 7.28 -8.78
CA PRO A 749 -31.58 8.43 -9.42
C PRO A 749 -30.47 9.07 -8.58
N ALA A 750 -30.58 9.04 -7.25
CA ALA A 750 -29.57 9.61 -6.36
C ALA A 750 -28.30 8.75 -6.32
N GLU A 751 -28.44 7.42 -6.27
CA GLU A 751 -27.32 6.47 -6.37
C GLU A 751 -26.60 6.63 -7.71
N LEU A 752 -27.35 6.69 -8.81
CA LEU A 752 -26.81 6.84 -10.16
C LEU A 752 -26.11 8.19 -10.33
N ALA A 753 -26.70 9.30 -9.88
CA ALA A 753 -26.08 10.62 -9.96
C ALA A 753 -24.82 10.75 -9.09
N ALA A 754 -24.81 10.14 -7.89
CA ALA A 754 -23.63 10.08 -7.05
C ALA A 754 -22.51 9.27 -7.71
N LEU A 755 -22.85 8.11 -8.27
CA LEU A 755 -21.89 7.25 -8.96
C LEU A 755 -21.34 7.92 -10.23
N ARG A 756 -22.20 8.59 -11.02
CA ARG A 756 -21.82 9.34 -12.22
C ARG A 756 -20.83 10.45 -11.92
N ARG A 757 -21.03 11.18 -10.81
CA ARG A 757 -20.10 12.22 -10.33
C ARG A 757 -18.80 11.62 -9.81
N ALA A 758 -18.87 10.58 -8.99
CA ALA A 758 -17.68 9.91 -8.44
C ALA A 758 -16.81 9.29 -9.55
N LEU A 759 -17.46 8.80 -10.60
CA LEU A 759 -16.82 8.28 -11.80
C LEU A 759 -16.62 9.35 -12.87
N GLY A 760 -16.81 10.65 -12.61
CA GLY A 760 -16.53 11.76 -13.55
C GLY A 760 -17.02 11.55 -14.99
N LEU A 761 -18.27 11.14 -15.18
CA LEU A 761 -18.85 10.75 -16.49
C LEU A 761 -19.65 11.88 -17.16
N ALA A 762 -19.38 13.14 -16.84
CA ALA A 762 -20.14 14.27 -17.39
C ALA A 762 -19.81 14.48 -18.88
N GLY A 763 -20.84 14.60 -19.72
CA GLY A 763 -20.72 14.98 -21.13
C GLY A 763 -20.16 13.91 -22.09
N ARG A 764 -19.99 12.66 -21.65
CA ARG A 764 -19.43 11.57 -22.46
C ARG A 764 -20.32 10.34 -22.47
N GLN A 765 -20.31 9.60 -23.58
CA GLN A 765 -20.93 8.27 -23.71
C GLN A 765 -20.14 7.24 -22.91
N VAL A 766 -20.84 6.41 -22.14
CA VAL A 766 -20.25 5.47 -21.19
C VAL A 766 -20.24 4.07 -21.81
N VAL A 767 -19.06 3.51 -22.01
CA VAL A 767 -18.87 2.15 -22.52
C VAL A 767 -18.44 1.25 -21.37
N LEU A 768 -19.20 0.21 -21.03
CA LEU A 768 -18.78 -0.78 -20.05
C LEU A 768 -18.05 -1.92 -20.74
N TYR A 769 -16.76 -2.10 -20.46
CA TYR A 769 -16.00 -3.26 -20.91
C TYR A 769 -15.93 -4.32 -19.80
N ALA A 770 -16.60 -5.46 -19.99
CA ALA A 770 -16.73 -6.52 -18.99
C ALA A 770 -16.37 -7.91 -19.57
N PRO A 771 -15.08 -8.25 -19.66
CA PRO A 771 -14.64 -9.51 -20.25
C PRO A 771 -14.72 -10.69 -19.27
N THR A 772 -14.72 -11.89 -19.83
CA THR A 772 -14.70 -13.16 -19.13
C THR A 772 -13.36 -13.42 -18.47
N PHE A 773 -13.39 -14.09 -17.30
CA PHE A 773 -12.18 -14.56 -16.64
C PHE A 773 -11.37 -15.56 -17.48
N ARG A 774 -10.10 -15.24 -17.71
CA ARG A 774 -9.06 -16.13 -18.26
C ARG A 774 -8.11 -16.57 -17.14
N PRO A 775 -8.04 -17.87 -16.79
CA PRO A 775 -7.09 -18.34 -15.77
C PRO A 775 -5.66 -18.28 -16.31
N GLY A 776 -4.69 -17.94 -15.45
CA GLY A 776 -3.27 -18.04 -15.77
C GLY A 776 -2.73 -19.47 -15.62
N ARG A 777 -1.43 -19.66 -15.86
CA ARG A 777 -0.74 -20.96 -15.70
C ARG A 777 -1.06 -21.58 -14.33
N GLY A 778 -1.54 -22.83 -14.35
CA GLY A 778 -1.91 -23.58 -13.14
C GLY A 778 -3.19 -23.11 -12.44
N GLY A 779 -4.12 -22.46 -13.15
CA GLY A 779 -5.43 -22.06 -12.62
C GLY A 779 -5.41 -20.84 -11.70
N LYS A 780 -4.27 -20.15 -11.58
CA LYS A 780 -4.13 -18.95 -10.75
C LYS A 780 -4.71 -17.72 -11.44
N ALA A 781 -5.20 -16.77 -10.66
CA ALA A 781 -5.65 -15.50 -11.19
C ALA A 781 -4.48 -14.72 -11.84
N ALA A 782 -4.63 -14.38 -13.11
CA ALA A 782 -3.71 -13.51 -13.84
C ALA A 782 -4.28 -12.06 -13.91
N PRO A 783 -3.43 -11.03 -14.05
CA PRO A 783 -3.90 -9.70 -14.39
C PRO A 783 -4.65 -9.72 -15.72
N LEU A 784 -5.75 -8.96 -15.82
CA LEU A 784 -6.46 -8.74 -17.07
C LEU A 784 -5.53 -7.93 -17.99
N ARG A 785 -5.20 -8.49 -19.15
CA ARG A 785 -4.60 -7.77 -20.28
C ARG A 785 -5.73 -7.36 -21.21
N LEU A 786 -5.77 -6.08 -21.56
CA LEU A 786 -6.74 -5.60 -22.54
C LEU A 786 -6.30 -6.12 -23.93
N PRO A 787 -7.21 -6.71 -24.72
CA PRO A 787 -6.90 -7.20 -26.06
C PRO A 787 -6.98 -6.10 -27.14
N PHE A 788 -6.91 -4.84 -26.72
CA PHE A 788 -6.89 -3.63 -27.55
C PHE A 788 -6.01 -2.59 -26.82
N ASP A 789 -5.56 -1.56 -27.53
CA ASP A 789 -4.75 -0.50 -26.95
C ASP A 789 -5.62 0.55 -26.23
N PRO A 790 -5.57 0.65 -24.88
CA PRO A 790 -6.35 1.64 -24.15
C PRO A 790 -5.88 3.09 -24.40
N VAL A 791 -4.63 3.30 -24.82
CA VAL A 791 -4.11 4.63 -25.20
C VAL A 791 -4.71 5.04 -26.53
N ARG A 792 -4.82 4.10 -27.47
CA ARG A 792 -5.50 4.32 -28.75
C ARG A 792 -6.97 4.68 -28.57
N PHE A 793 -7.72 3.92 -27.75
CA PHE A 793 -9.10 4.27 -27.40
C PHE A 793 -9.18 5.69 -26.82
N ALA A 794 -8.27 6.04 -25.89
CA ALA A 794 -8.26 7.36 -25.28
C ALA A 794 -7.97 8.49 -26.28
N ARG A 795 -7.12 8.23 -27.29
CA ARG A 795 -6.80 9.18 -28.35
C ARG A 795 -7.93 9.37 -29.36
N GLU A 796 -8.59 8.28 -29.77
CA GLU A 796 -9.57 8.31 -30.87
C GLU A 796 -11.00 8.58 -30.40
N LEU A 797 -11.37 8.11 -29.21
CA LEU A 797 -12.72 8.23 -28.68
C LEU A 797 -12.79 8.94 -27.32
N GLY A 798 -11.65 9.31 -26.71
CA GLY A 798 -11.62 9.78 -25.32
C GLY A 798 -12.31 11.13 -25.05
N ASP A 799 -12.57 11.92 -26.09
CA ASP A 799 -13.30 13.19 -25.99
C ASP A 799 -14.81 12.97 -25.87
N THR A 800 -15.34 11.98 -26.60
CA THR A 800 -16.78 11.67 -26.67
C THR A 800 -17.17 10.50 -25.78
N HIS A 801 -16.24 9.60 -25.46
CA HIS A 801 -16.48 8.35 -24.74
C HIS A 801 -15.63 8.21 -23.48
N VAL A 802 -16.13 7.42 -22.54
CA VAL A 802 -15.40 6.92 -21.38
C VAL A 802 -15.63 5.43 -21.24
N MET A 803 -14.54 4.66 -21.20
CA MET A 803 -14.60 3.21 -21.01
C MET A 803 -14.41 2.83 -19.55
N LEU A 804 -15.38 2.13 -18.99
CA LEU A 804 -15.33 1.54 -17.66
C LEU A 804 -14.91 0.08 -17.78
N VAL A 805 -13.69 -0.24 -17.38
CA VAL A 805 -13.15 -1.61 -17.39
C VAL A 805 -13.55 -2.32 -16.11
N ARG A 806 -14.36 -3.37 -16.25
CA ARG A 806 -14.86 -4.21 -15.15
C ARG A 806 -14.18 -5.57 -15.19
N PRO A 807 -12.99 -5.74 -14.56
CA PRO A 807 -12.34 -7.04 -14.48
C PRO A 807 -13.14 -8.00 -13.61
N HIS A 808 -12.95 -9.30 -13.84
CA HIS A 808 -13.46 -10.33 -12.94
C HIS A 808 -12.88 -10.14 -11.52
N TYR A 809 -13.66 -10.46 -10.47
CA TYR A 809 -13.27 -10.18 -9.06
C TYR A 809 -11.98 -10.88 -8.59
N LEU A 810 -11.53 -11.91 -9.32
CA LEU A 810 -10.25 -12.59 -9.07
C LEU A 810 -9.05 -11.86 -9.72
N THR A 811 -9.30 -10.95 -10.65
CA THR A 811 -8.29 -10.32 -11.50
C THR A 811 -8.20 -8.82 -11.21
N ARG A 812 -7.11 -8.21 -11.67
CA ARG A 812 -6.91 -6.77 -11.65
C ARG A 812 -6.44 -6.32 -13.02
N VAL A 813 -6.80 -5.10 -13.39
CA VAL A 813 -6.28 -4.44 -14.59
C VAL A 813 -5.24 -3.40 -14.19
N SER A 814 -4.26 -3.15 -15.05
CA SER A 814 -3.31 -2.05 -14.92
C SER A 814 -3.41 -1.21 -16.18
N LEU A 815 -3.76 0.07 -16.02
CA LEU A 815 -3.95 0.99 -17.14
C LEU A 815 -2.75 1.94 -17.25
N PRO A 816 -2.23 2.20 -18.47
CA PRO A 816 -1.22 3.24 -18.73
C PRO A 816 -1.69 4.61 -18.19
N PRO A 817 -0.80 5.46 -17.63
CA PRO A 817 -1.18 6.79 -17.15
C PRO A 817 -1.94 7.64 -18.17
N GLU A 818 -1.55 7.55 -19.44
CA GLU A 818 -2.09 8.32 -20.57
C GLU A 818 -3.55 7.95 -20.86
N ALA A 819 -3.93 6.68 -20.64
CA ALA A 819 -5.29 6.21 -20.90
C ALA A 819 -6.27 6.52 -19.76
N LYS A 820 -5.81 6.86 -18.55
CA LYS A 820 -6.66 6.93 -17.34
C LYS A 820 -7.75 8.00 -17.37
N ALA A 821 -7.61 9.01 -18.22
CA ALA A 821 -8.64 10.03 -18.40
C ALA A 821 -9.90 9.46 -19.06
N ALA A 822 -9.73 8.59 -20.06
CA ALA A 822 -10.81 8.01 -20.85
C ALA A 822 -11.13 6.54 -20.49
N VAL A 823 -10.19 5.80 -19.89
CA VAL A 823 -10.34 4.39 -19.52
C VAL A 823 -10.17 4.23 -18.01
N ARG A 824 -11.16 3.66 -17.31
CA ARG A 824 -11.22 3.64 -15.85
C ARG A 824 -11.42 2.23 -15.31
N ASP A 825 -10.59 1.82 -14.35
CA ASP A 825 -10.78 0.56 -13.62
C ASP A 825 -11.91 0.70 -12.59
N VAL A 826 -13.03 0.05 -12.87
CA VAL A 826 -14.20 0.01 -11.99
C VAL A 826 -14.33 -1.32 -11.24
N GLY A 827 -13.30 -2.17 -11.21
CA GLY A 827 -13.32 -3.48 -10.55
C GLY A 827 -13.58 -3.42 -9.03
N HIS A 828 -13.34 -2.27 -8.41
CA HIS A 828 -13.56 -2.04 -6.98
C HIS A 828 -15.03 -1.78 -6.60
N ILE A 829 -15.89 -1.41 -7.56
CA ILE A 829 -17.30 -1.12 -7.29
C ILE A 829 -18.01 -2.44 -6.95
N PRO A 830 -18.66 -2.59 -5.80
CA PRO A 830 -19.21 -3.89 -5.42
C PRO A 830 -20.29 -4.37 -6.38
N ASP A 831 -21.30 -3.54 -6.62
CA ASP A 831 -22.47 -3.90 -7.41
C ASP A 831 -22.32 -3.50 -8.88
N VAL A 832 -22.81 -4.35 -9.78
CA VAL A 832 -22.68 -4.11 -11.23
C VAL A 832 -23.93 -3.42 -11.80
N THR A 833 -25.10 -3.60 -11.17
CA THR A 833 -26.37 -3.06 -11.67
C THR A 833 -26.32 -1.54 -11.93
N PRO A 834 -25.77 -0.69 -11.03
CA PRO A 834 -25.63 0.74 -11.32
C PRO A 834 -24.69 1.04 -12.49
N LEU A 835 -23.66 0.21 -12.73
CA LEU A 835 -22.76 0.36 -13.88
C LEU A 835 -23.47 0.01 -15.19
N LEU A 836 -24.33 -1.01 -15.20
CA LEU A 836 -25.15 -1.35 -16.36
C LEU A 836 -26.10 -0.20 -16.70
N LEU A 837 -26.76 0.37 -15.70
CA LEU A 837 -27.68 1.51 -15.88
C LEU A 837 -26.99 2.77 -16.40
N LEU A 838 -25.74 3.02 -16.00
CA LEU A 838 -24.96 4.16 -16.46
C LEU A 838 -24.35 3.96 -17.85
N ALA A 839 -24.23 2.73 -18.33
CA ALA A 839 -23.55 2.41 -19.59
C ALA A 839 -24.49 2.57 -20.79
N ASP A 840 -24.05 3.34 -21.77
CA ASP A 840 -24.72 3.53 -23.07
C ASP A 840 -24.47 2.34 -24.01
N ALA A 841 -23.35 1.63 -23.83
CA ALA A 841 -23.05 0.38 -24.52
C ALA A 841 -22.28 -0.61 -23.64
N LEU A 842 -22.43 -1.91 -23.91
CA LEU A 842 -21.64 -2.98 -23.31
C LEU A 842 -20.68 -3.58 -24.35
N VAL A 843 -19.39 -3.62 -24.02
CA VAL A 843 -18.40 -4.45 -24.72
C VAL A 843 -18.11 -5.67 -23.85
N THR A 844 -18.34 -6.86 -24.37
CA THR A 844 -18.12 -8.12 -23.65
C THR A 844 -17.67 -9.24 -24.59
N ASP A 845 -17.57 -10.45 -24.06
CA ASP A 845 -17.17 -11.66 -24.77
C ASP A 845 -18.15 -12.81 -24.39
N TYR A 846 -17.68 -13.83 -23.69
CA TYR A 846 -18.38 -15.04 -23.26
C TYR A 846 -18.99 -14.91 -21.85
N SER A 847 -19.34 -13.69 -21.45
CA SER A 847 -19.73 -13.35 -20.09
C SER A 847 -21.24 -13.44 -19.92
N SER A 848 -21.71 -13.95 -18.77
CA SER A 848 -23.15 -13.99 -18.45
C SER A 848 -23.76 -12.60 -18.25
N ILE A 849 -22.95 -11.53 -18.18
CA ILE A 849 -23.42 -10.16 -18.05
C ILE A 849 -24.27 -9.71 -19.24
N MET A 850 -24.08 -10.32 -20.42
CA MET A 850 -24.87 -10.03 -21.62
C MET A 850 -26.37 -10.28 -21.41
N PHE A 851 -26.72 -11.31 -20.62
CA PHE A 851 -28.11 -11.63 -20.32
C PHE A 851 -28.78 -10.55 -19.46
N ASP A 852 -28.04 -9.96 -18.52
CA ASP A 852 -28.57 -8.87 -17.68
C ASP A 852 -28.69 -7.57 -18.48
N TYR A 853 -27.64 -7.22 -19.24
CA TYR A 853 -27.60 -5.95 -19.98
C TYR A 853 -28.63 -5.89 -21.13
N ALA A 854 -29.00 -7.04 -21.70
CA ALA A 854 -30.03 -7.12 -22.74
C ALA A 854 -31.37 -6.51 -22.30
N LEU A 855 -31.68 -6.49 -21.00
CA LEU A 855 -32.91 -5.89 -20.46
C LEU A 855 -33.01 -4.38 -20.70
N LEU A 856 -31.88 -3.70 -20.92
CA LEU A 856 -31.85 -2.26 -21.17
C LEU A 856 -32.14 -1.88 -22.63
N ASP A 857 -32.22 -2.85 -23.54
CA ASP A 857 -32.28 -2.66 -25.00
C ASP A 857 -31.25 -1.64 -25.53
N ARG A 858 -30.01 -1.72 -25.02
CA ARG A 858 -28.87 -0.87 -25.43
C ARG A 858 -27.84 -1.64 -26.25
N PRO A 859 -27.02 -0.95 -27.09
CA PRO A 859 -25.96 -1.58 -27.87
C PRO A 859 -25.07 -2.54 -27.07
N MET A 860 -24.85 -3.74 -27.62
CA MET A 860 -23.92 -4.74 -27.11
C MET A 860 -22.94 -5.10 -28.22
N ILE A 861 -21.65 -5.09 -27.93
CA ILE A 861 -20.58 -5.42 -28.87
C ILE A 861 -19.78 -6.59 -28.29
N PHE A 862 -19.60 -7.65 -29.08
CA PHE A 862 -18.89 -8.86 -28.67
C PHE A 862 -17.47 -8.85 -29.23
N TYR A 863 -16.49 -8.43 -28.42
CA TYR A 863 -15.09 -8.41 -28.82
C TYR A 863 -14.41 -9.74 -28.46
N VAL A 864 -14.18 -10.57 -29.48
CA VAL A 864 -13.80 -11.99 -29.37
C VAL A 864 -12.55 -12.33 -30.23
N PRO A 865 -11.40 -11.67 -29.99
CA PRO A 865 -10.18 -11.91 -30.75
C PRO A 865 -9.63 -13.35 -30.57
N ASP A 866 -10.02 -14.03 -29.49
CA ASP A 866 -9.59 -15.39 -29.16
C ASP A 866 -10.69 -16.45 -29.40
N LEU A 867 -11.65 -16.18 -30.29
CA LEU A 867 -12.81 -17.06 -30.52
C LEU A 867 -12.43 -18.51 -30.78
N GLU A 868 -11.52 -18.76 -31.72
CA GLU A 868 -11.09 -20.11 -32.10
C GLU A 868 -10.39 -20.84 -30.94
N GLU A 869 -9.50 -20.14 -30.22
CA GLU A 869 -8.81 -20.69 -29.04
C GLU A 869 -9.80 -20.98 -27.89
N TYR A 870 -10.82 -20.13 -27.73
CA TYR A 870 -11.78 -20.24 -26.65
C TYR A 870 -12.83 -21.34 -26.90
N THR A 871 -13.28 -21.51 -28.14
CA THR A 871 -14.21 -22.58 -28.54
C THR A 871 -13.51 -23.94 -28.63
N GLY A 872 -12.23 -23.99 -29.02
CA GLY A 872 -11.45 -25.23 -29.14
C GLY A 872 -11.00 -25.85 -27.81
N ARG A 873 -10.90 -25.07 -26.71
CA ARG A 873 -10.43 -25.55 -25.40
C ARG A 873 -11.56 -26.03 -24.48
N ASP A 874 -12.14 -27.20 -24.78
CA ASP A 874 -12.89 -28.12 -23.88
C ASP A 874 -13.89 -27.47 -22.87
N ARG A 875 -14.39 -26.25 -23.14
CA ARG A 875 -15.43 -25.55 -22.37
C ARG A 875 -16.70 -25.51 -23.20
N GLY A 876 -17.48 -26.58 -23.14
CA GLY A 876 -18.77 -26.60 -23.82
C GLY A 876 -19.62 -25.40 -23.42
N CYS A 877 -20.10 -24.64 -24.39
CA CYS A 877 -21.15 -23.63 -24.21
C CYS A 877 -22.52 -24.29 -24.41
N TYR A 878 -23.58 -23.68 -23.89
CA TYR A 878 -24.94 -24.20 -24.07
C TYR A 878 -25.55 -23.83 -25.43
N PHE A 879 -25.02 -22.80 -26.09
CA PHE A 879 -25.39 -22.40 -27.45
C PHE A 879 -24.21 -21.71 -28.14
N ASP A 880 -24.28 -21.58 -29.47
CA ASP A 880 -23.29 -20.84 -30.24
C ASP A 880 -23.52 -19.32 -30.14
N LEU A 881 -22.50 -18.60 -29.69
CA LEU A 881 -22.55 -17.15 -29.57
C LEU A 881 -22.65 -16.48 -30.94
N ALA A 882 -22.04 -17.02 -31.99
CA ALA A 882 -22.08 -16.43 -33.32
C ALA A 882 -23.51 -16.36 -33.88
N GLU A 883 -24.29 -17.41 -33.65
CA GLU A 883 -25.69 -17.48 -34.08
C GLU A 883 -26.60 -16.59 -33.23
N HIS A 884 -26.38 -16.57 -31.91
CA HIS A 884 -27.33 -15.98 -30.96
C HIS A 884 -26.95 -14.60 -30.41
N ALA A 885 -25.78 -14.05 -30.73
CA ALA A 885 -25.37 -12.77 -30.16
C ALA A 885 -26.35 -11.64 -30.49
N PRO A 886 -26.72 -10.80 -29.50
CA PRO A 886 -27.59 -9.65 -29.70
C PRO A 886 -26.86 -8.42 -30.27
N GLY A 887 -25.71 -8.60 -30.92
CA GLY A 887 -24.87 -7.53 -31.47
C GLY A 887 -23.71 -8.09 -32.31
N PRO A 888 -22.82 -7.23 -32.84
CA PRO A 888 -21.77 -7.67 -33.74
C PRO A 888 -20.69 -8.47 -32.98
N LEU A 889 -20.15 -9.50 -33.64
CA LEU A 889 -18.94 -10.20 -33.20
C LEU A 889 -17.74 -9.62 -33.93
N LEU A 890 -16.81 -9.04 -33.17
CA LEU A 890 -15.65 -8.33 -33.70
C LEU A 890 -14.38 -9.01 -33.20
N ARG A 891 -13.41 -9.20 -34.10
CA ARG A 891 -12.10 -9.79 -33.78
C ARG A 891 -10.98 -8.77 -33.81
N GLU A 892 -11.12 -7.74 -34.65
CA GLU A 892 -10.12 -6.70 -34.86
C GLU A 892 -10.43 -5.43 -34.06
N GLU A 893 -9.37 -4.79 -33.56
CA GLU A 893 -9.46 -3.55 -32.79
C GLU A 893 -10.07 -2.40 -33.61
N ASP A 894 -9.73 -2.30 -34.89
CA ASP A 894 -10.28 -1.26 -35.77
C ASP A 894 -11.80 -1.36 -35.89
N ALA A 895 -12.33 -2.57 -36.02
CA ALA A 895 -13.76 -2.81 -36.07
C ALA A 895 -14.44 -2.48 -34.73
N LEU A 896 -13.77 -2.77 -33.61
CA LEU A 896 -14.24 -2.40 -32.27
C LEU A 896 -14.37 -0.88 -32.13
N LEU A 897 -13.33 -0.12 -32.50
CA LEU A 897 -13.33 1.34 -32.41
C LEU A 897 -14.37 1.96 -33.35
N ALA A 898 -14.51 1.44 -34.57
CA ALA A 898 -15.53 1.89 -35.52
C ALA A 898 -16.96 1.64 -34.99
N ALA A 899 -17.23 0.45 -34.42
CA ALA A 899 -18.53 0.15 -33.84
C ALA A 899 -18.85 1.02 -32.61
N LEU A 900 -17.83 1.42 -31.84
CA LEU A 900 -17.98 2.32 -30.70
C LEU A 900 -18.19 3.78 -31.13
N ALA A 901 -17.59 4.20 -32.26
CA ALA A 901 -17.77 5.56 -32.78
C ALA A 901 -19.22 5.87 -33.19
N ASP A 902 -19.98 4.85 -33.61
CA ASP A 902 -21.38 4.98 -34.05
C ASP A 902 -22.32 4.02 -33.31
N LEU A 903 -22.49 4.25 -32.01
CA LEU A 903 -23.44 3.51 -31.18
C LEU A 903 -24.90 3.60 -31.66
N PRO A 904 -25.41 4.73 -32.20
CA PRO A 904 -26.74 4.78 -32.79
C PRO A 904 -26.94 3.78 -33.93
N ALA A 905 -25.98 3.66 -34.86
CA ALA A 905 -26.06 2.64 -35.91
C ALA A 905 -26.08 1.21 -35.34
N GLN A 906 -25.25 0.92 -34.33
CA GLN A 906 -25.26 -0.38 -33.64
C GLN A 906 -26.58 -0.66 -32.94
N ARG A 907 -27.20 0.38 -32.36
CA ARG A 907 -28.52 0.28 -31.73
C ARG A 907 -29.55 -0.15 -32.77
N ASP A 908 -29.57 0.52 -33.92
CA ASP A 908 -30.66 0.33 -34.88
C ASP A 908 -30.49 -0.98 -35.67
N ALA A 909 -29.26 -1.28 -36.13
CA ALA A 909 -28.94 -2.49 -36.89
C ALA A 909 -29.22 -3.81 -36.14
N HIS A 910 -29.11 -3.80 -34.80
CA HIS A 910 -29.25 -5.01 -33.98
C HIS A 910 -30.50 -5.01 -33.08
N ALA A 911 -31.42 -4.06 -33.25
CA ALA A 911 -32.59 -3.92 -32.37
C ALA A 911 -33.45 -5.19 -32.28
N ALA A 912 -33.78 -5.81 -33.43
CA ALA A 912 -34.59 -7.04 -33.46
C ALA A 912 -33.91 -8.20 -32.73
N ARG A 913 -32.60 -8.41 -32.96
CA ARG A 913 -31.81 -9.45 -32.27
C ARG A 913 -31.73 -9.19 -30.77
N ARG A 914 -31.52 -7.95 -30.33
CA ARG A 914 -31.49 -7.58 -28.90
C ARG A 914 -32.82 -7.87 -28.21
N ARG A 915 -33.93 -7.44 -28.80
CA ARG A 915 -35.27 -7.65 -28.22
C ARG A 915 -35.63 -9.14 -28.15
N ALA A 916 -35.34 -9.91 -29.21
CA ALA A 916 -35.53 -11.36 -29.20
C ALA A 916 -34.67 -12.05 -28.12
N PHE A 917 -33.42 -11.60 -27.96
CA PHE A 917 -32.52 -12.11 -26.92
C PHE A 917 -33.04 -11.77 -25.51
N ALA A 918 -33.46 -10.53 -25.27
CA ALA A 918 -34.04 -10.10 -23.99
C ALA A 918 -35.31 -10.89 -23.65
N ALA A 919 -36.22 -11.09 -24.63
CA ALA A 919 -37.44 -11.88 -24.44
C ALA A 919 -37.14 -13.34 -24.11
N ARG A 920 -36.16 -13.95 -24.80
CA ARG A 920 -35.79 -15.35 -24.59
C ARG A 920 -35.09 -15.58 -23.25
N PHE A 921 -34.16 -14.71 -22.87
CA PHE A 921 -33.29 -14.94 -21.71
C PHE A 921 -33.72 -14.19 -20.44
N GLY A 922 -34.64 -13.22 -20.55
CA GLY A 922 -35.21 -12.42 -19.46
C GLY A 922 -36.71 -12.63 -19.24
N GLU A 923 -37.27 -13.76 -19.69
CA GLU A 923 -38.71 -14.11 -19.63
C GLU A 923 -39.42 -13.77 -18.30
N TYR A 924 -38.72 -13.92 -17.17
CA TYR A 924 -39.26 -13.66 -15.83
C TYR A 924 -38.77 -12.35 -15.19
N ASP A 925 -37.86 -11.60 -15.82
CA ASP A 925 -37.38 -10.31 -15.31
C ASP A 925 -38.39 -9.20 -15.61
N ARG A 926 -39.42 -9.06 -14.76
CA ARG A 926 -40.53 -8.10 -14.92
C ARG A 926 -40.40 -6.83 -14.10
N GLY A 927 -39.29 -6.65 -13.39
CA GLY A 927 -39.11 -5.52 -12.47
C GLY A 927 -39.67 -5.75 -11.06
N ASP A 928 -40.19 -6.94 -10.76
CA ASP A 928 -40.85 -7.25 -9.49
C ASP A 928 -40.25 -8.47 -8.77
N ALA A 929 -39.08 -8.96 -9.21
CA ALA A 929 -38.49 -10.21 -8.73
C ALA A 929 -38.22 -10.16 -7.22
N ALA A 930 -37.66 -9.06 -6.71
CA ALA A 930 -37.40 -8.87 -5.28
C ALA A 930 -38.70 -8.95 -4.45
N ALA A 931 -39.77 -8.29 -4.91
CA ALA A 931 -41.06 -8.25 -4.24
C ALA A 931 -41.70 -9.64 -4.19
N ARG A 932 -41.73 -10.33 -5.34
CA ARG A 932 -42.24 -11.71 -5.44
C ARG A 932 -41.43 -12.69 -4.59
N VAL A 933 -40.11 -12.56 -4.54
CA VAL A 933 -39.27 -13.36 -3.64
C VAL A 933 -39.61 -13.09 -2.18
N VAL A 934 -39.75 -11.82 -1.79
CA VAL A 934 -40.10 -11.45 -0.43
C VAL A 934 -41.46 -12.02 -0.02
N GLU A 935 -42.45 -11.96 -0.90
CA GLU A 935 -43.77 -12.55 -0.70
C GLU A 935 -43.73 -14.08 -0.60
N LEU A 936 -43.13 -14.77 -1.58
CA LEU A 936 -43.14 -16.24 -1.63
C LEU A 936 -42.31 -16.89 -0.52
N ILE A 937 -41.25 -16.22 -0.05
CA ILE A 937 -40.31 -16.78 0.94
C ILE A 937 -40.62 -16.30 2.37
N PHE A 938 -41.02 -15.04 2.53
CA PHE A 938 -41.22 -14.40 3.83
C PHE A 938 -42.69 -14.01 4.09
N GLY A 939 -43.61 -14.36 3.20
CA GLY A 939 -45.03 -13.96 3.23
C GLY A 939 -45.94 -14.73 4.19
N GLY A 940 -45.56 -15.94 4.62
CA GLY A 940 -46.44 -16.87 5.34
C GLY A 940 -46.80 -16.55 6.80
N GLY A 941 -46.83 -15.27 7.20
CA GLY A 941 -47.08 -14.84 8.58
C GLY A 941 -48.55 -14.86 9.04
N ASP A 942 -49.51 -15.05 8.13
CA ASP A 942 -50.96 -14.95 8.44
C ASP A 942 -51.71 -16.30 8.50
N ARG A 943 -51.02 -17.44 8.45
CA ARG A 943 -51.70 -18.75 8.44
C ARG A 943 -52.02 -19.38 9.81
N ASP A 944 -51.77 -18.69 10.93
CA ASP A 944 -52.04 -19.21 12.29
C ASP A 944 -52.56 -18.11 13.26
N ARG A 945 -53.40 -17.17 12.78
CA ARG A 945 -54.05 -16.15 13.62
C ARG A 945 -55.59 -16.11 13.51
N THR A 946 -56.19 -17.28 13.35
CA THR A 946 -57.62 -17.51 13.64
C THR A 946 -57.75 -18.72 14.52
#